data_AF-A0A7Y5K9N1-F1
#
_entry.id   AF-A0A7Y5K9N1-F1
#
_cell.length_a   1.000
_cell.length_b   1.000
_cell.length_c   1.000
_cell.angle_alpha   90.00
_cell.angle_beta   90.00
_cell.angle_gamma   90.00
#
_symmetry.space_group_name_H-M   'P 1'
#
loop_
_entity.id
_entity.type
_entity.pdbx_description
1 polymer ?
#
loop_
_entity_poly.entity_id
_entity_poly.type
_entity_poly.pdbx_seq_one_letter_code
_entity_poly.pdbx_strand_id
1 'polypeptide(L)'
;MPGSTAFFSTLLQQSIFKDVPAALMAQLSPEMLRVYAKDEVIMREGEPAEALIIILGGHVDIVRAEVVLVRRGPNELIGEQGVVDDAPYSATAIAHEEVRALAIPADLAREFLREQHFTLNLIRILSGKLRAATQEQTTLVTTEESMFAAFRSHVHPRVLDDLLVKGLNAYGAPRYIDCAILFTDMRSYTSLSLEADPEDIVKELSRYLDAMIEIIHAHGGMIDKFIGDNVMAVWGFDQPGNDLAAKALDCALEMHATAARFSFRGHPIEIGTGLNYGTVFCGNVGNARKRQFTVLGQPVNLASRFEALSKVLNSPIVIGEDFYQKLPWSRRGLFKIHENVEVRGVGPMTCYALRREAGSHKIVRWGIIGCGDVTEKKSGPGFQKASNSALEMVMRRDAAKCEDYARRHGVAQWTTNASELIHNPRITAIAIATPPETHCHYALLAAAAKKPVIVEKPMARTFAECLEMLRAFEKAGVPLFVAYYRRCFAKFQHLRSIIVSGNLGAITRVQLCYRRKAHPIDPSNVPWRFVPEIAGGGLLMDLGSHGLNLVQFLLGDVAWQVEAKEVEWGMGPYQVEKRVRAFVSIGERIAGELFWDFDADRTEDWVIIHGERGELEFSVFEEAPYTITTRTSGREVHPFRAPEHVQLPFIQMVVNHLCYGTAVPCDASSAAATNLILDKILGKL
;
A
#
# COMPACT_ATOMS: atom_id res chain seq x y z
N MET A 1 -54.16 54.08 7.47
CA MET A 1 -52.71 54.05 7.73
C MET A 1 -52.03 53.24 6.62
N PRO A 2 -51.25 53.85 5.72
CA PRO A 2 -50.53 53.13 4.66
C PRO A 2 -49.36 52.26 5.19
N GLY A 3 -48.89 52.53 6.42
CA GLY A 3 -47.72 51.88 7.00
C GLY A 3 -47.92 50.45 7.52
N SER A 4 -49.12 50.06 7.95
CA SER A 4 -49.32 48.70 8.51
C SER A 4 -49.35 47.63 7.42
N THR A 5 -49.92 47.90 6.25
CA THR A 5 -50.01 46.92 5.15
C THR A 5 -48.63 46.60 4.56
N ALA A 6 -47.77 47.60 4.39
CA ALA A 6 -46.41 47.41 3.89
C ALA A 6 -45.52 46.63 4.88
N PHE A 7 -45.68 46.90 6.17
CA PHE A 7 -45.00 46.16 7.25
C PHE A 7 -45.33 44.67 7.22
N PHE A 8 -46.61 44.31 7.25
CA PHE A 8 -47.04 42.90 7.20
C PHE A 8 -46.64 42.20 5.88
N SER A 9 -46.64 42.92 4.75
CA SER A 9 -46.18 42.36 3.47
C SER A 9 -44.69 42.01 3.47
N THR A 10 -43.87 42.77 4.20
CA THR A 10 -42.42 42.53 4.34
C THR A 10 -42.16 41.31 5.24
N LEU A 11 -42.95 41.16 6.31
CA LEU A 11 -42.86 40.01 7.22
C LEU A 11 -43.24 38.69 6.56
N LEU A 12 -44.29 38.68 5.72
CA LEU A 12 -44.73 37.49 4.98
C LEU A 12 -43.69 36.97 3.98
N GLN A 13 -42.69 37.78 3.60
CA GLN A 13 -41.58 37.36 2.74
C GLN A 13 -40.45 36.67 3.49
N GLN A 14 -40.40 36.78 4.82
CA GLN A 14 -39.34 36.17 5.63
C GLN A 14 -39.64 34.70 5.88
N SER A 15 -38.68 33.85 5.54
CA SER A 15 -38.84 32.39 5.68
C SER A 15 -39.16 31.92 7.11
N ILE A 16 -38.72 32.67 8.13
CA ILE A 16 -38.96 32.35 9.54
C ILE A 16 -40.46 32.43 9.93
N PHE A 17 -41.24 33.30 9.27
CA PHE A 17 -42.67 33.50 9.56
C PHE A 17 -43.60 32.68 8.67
N LYS A 18 -43.06 31.80 7.82
CA LYS A 18 -43.87 30.98 6.92
C LYS A 18 -44.79 30.07 7.72
N ASP A 19 -46.09 30.11 7.39
CA ASP A 19 -47.15 29.30 8.00
C ASP A 19 -47.40 29.59 9.51
N VAL A 20 -46.84 30.69 10.05
CA VAL A 20 -47.08 31.12 11.43
C VAL A 20 -48.49 31.74 11.57
N PRO A 21 -49.28 31.37 12.61
CA PRO A 21 -50.64 31.88 12.79
C PRO A 21 -50.73 33.41 12.83
N ALA A 22 -51.73 33.97 12.13
CA ALA A 22 -51.95 35.42 12.05
C ALA A 22 -52.14 36.08 13.42
N ALA A 23 -52.70 35.38 14.41
CA ALA A 23 -52.87 35.88 15.77
C ALA A 23 -51.54 36.17 16.48
N LEU A 24 -50.53 35.34 16.25
CA LEU A 24 -49.19 35.52 16.79
C LEU A 24 -48.42 36.59 16.00
N MET A 25 -48.56 36.58 14.66
CA MET A 25 -48.01 37.62 13.78
C MET A 25 -48.53 39.03 14.12
N ALA A 26 -49.77 39.15 14.62
CA ALA A 26 -50.36 40.43 15.04
C ALA A 26 -49.68 41.08 16.25
N GLN A 27 -48.85 40.33 16.99
CA GLN A 27 -48.06 40.86 18.10
C GLN A 27 -46.79 41.61 17.64
N LEU A 28 -46.39 41.44 16.37
CA LEU A 28 -45.29 42.19 15.78
C LEU A 28 -45.75 43.61 15.44
N SER A 29 -44.93 44.61 15.76
CA SER A 29 -45.24 46.02 15.52
C SER A 29 -44.19 46.71 14.65
N PRO A 30 -44.56 47.77 13.91
CA PRO A 30 -43.60 48.54 13.12
C PRO A 30 -42.43 49.13 13.95
N GLU A 31 -42.61 49.29 15.26
CA GLU A 31 -41.59 49.83 16.17
C GLU A 31 -40.39 48.88 16.37
N MET A 32 -40.55 47.61 16.02
CA MET A 32 -39.50 46.59 16.04
C MET A 32 -38.56 46.68 14.82
N LEU A 33 -38.89 47.51 13.82
CA LEU A 33 -37.99 47.77 12.70
C LEU A 33 -36.84 48.66 13.14
N ARG A 34 -35.63 48.26 12.76
CA ARG A 34 -34.39 49.00 13.00
C ARG A 34 -33.65 49.19 11.67
N VAL A 35 -33.02 50.34 11.55
CA VAL A 35 -32.07 50.64 10.47
C VAL A 35 -30.76 50.98 11.14
N TYR A 36 -29.73 50.21 10.83
CA TYR A 36 -28.37 50.39 11.34
C TYR A 36 -27.51 50.98 10.24
N ALA A 37 -26.76 52.03 10.56
CA ALA A 37 -25.79 52.61 9.65
C ALA A 37 -24.58 51.68 9.47
N LYS A 38 -23.80 51.89 8.42
CA LYS A 38 -22.54 51.19 8.22
C LYS A 38 -21.63 51.36 9.46
N ASP A 39 -20.98 50.28 9.86
CA ASP A 39 -20.08 50.17 11.00
C ASP A 39 -20.77 50.33 12.38
N GLU A 40 -22.10 50.44 12.41
CA GLU A 40 -22.87 50.47 13.65
C GLU A 40 -22.91 49.09 14.30
N VAL A 41 -22.71 49.05 15.62
CA VAL A 41 -22.73 47.81 16.40
C VAL A 41 -24.18 47.45 16.73
N ILE A 42 -24.61 46.29 16.25
CA ILE A 42 -25.97 45.77 16.42
C ILE A 42 -26.12 45.02 17.74
N MET A 43 -25.09 44.26 18.14
CA MET A 43 -24.98 43.56 19.43
C MET A 43 -23.52 43.39 19.81
N ARG A 44 -23.20 43.30 21.12
CA ARG A 44 -21.83 43.06 21.59
C ARG A 44 -21.69 41.71 22.29
N GLU A 45 -20.55 41.06 22.05
CA GLU A 45 -20.19 39.82 22.78
C GLU A 45 -20.23 40.07 24.30
N GLY A 46 -20.91 39.18 25.02
CA GLY A 46 -21.06 39.26 26.47
C GLY A 46 -22.21 40.12 26.98
N GLU A 47 -22.91 40.88 26.13
CA GLU A 47 -24.15 41.57 26.51
C GLU A 47 -25.34 40.59 26.57
N PRO A 48 -26.35 40.83 27.42
CA PRO A 48 -27.56 40.02 27.47
C PRO A 48 -28.26 39.95 26.11
N ALA A 49 -28.79 38.77 25.75
CA ALA A 49 -29.52 38.58 24.51
C ALA A 49 -30.95 39.14 24.59
N GLU A 50 -31.08 40.46 24.42
CA GLU A 50 -32.35 41.18 24.56
C GLU A 50 -33.28 41.05 23.35
N ALA A 51 -32.78 40.64 22.19
CA ALA A 51 -33.60 40.48 20.98
C ALA A 51 -33.09 39.38 20.03
N LEU A 52 -34.04 38.75 19.33
CA LEU A 52 -33.80 37.97 18.13
C LEU A 52 -33.87 38.91 16.92
N ILE A 53 -32.80 38.99 16.12
CA ILE A 53 -32.73 39.94 15.01
C ILE A 53 -32.79 39.19 13.68
N ILE A 54 -33.73 39.60 12.82
CA ILE A 54 -33.91 39.10 11.46
C ILE A 54 -33.39 40.15 10.47
N ILE A 55 -32.47 39.77 9.60
CA ILE A 55 -31.92 40.67 8.59
C ILE A 55 -32.91 40.74 7.41
N LEU A 56 -33.47 41.92 7.18
CA LEU A 56 -34.42 42.18 6.09
C LEU A 56 -33.70 42.70 4.83
N GLY A 57 -32.56 43.38 5.00
CA GLY A 57 -31.75 43.94 3.91
C GLY A 57 -30.37 44.37 4.41
N GLY A 58 -29.36 44.31 3.54
CA GLY A 58 -27.96 44.58 3.90
C GLY A 58 -27.24 43.34 4.47
N HIS A 59 -26.00 43.52 4.90
CA HIS A 59 -25.17 42.47 5.48
C HIS A 59 -24.58 42.86 6.84
N VAL A 60 -24.40 41.86 7.70
CA VAL A 60 -23.85 41.99 9.05
C VAL A 60 -22.60 41.14 9.18
N ASP A 61 -21.50 41.72 9.64
CA ASP A 61 -20.27 41.01 9.96
C ASP A 61 -20.32 40.53 11.42
N ILE A 62 -20.12 39.23 11.63
CA ILE A 62 -20.00 38.62 12.96
C ILE A 62 -18.52 38.60 13.34
N VAL A 63 -18.16 39.32 14.39
CA VAL A 63 -16.78 39.61 14.77
C VAL A 63 -16.49 39.04 16.15
N ARG A 64 -15.31 38.42 16.27
CA ARG A 64 -14.75 38.00 17.56
C ARG A 64 -13.26 38.30 17.58
N ALA A 65 -12.78 38.93 18.65
CA ALA A 65 -11.38 39.34 18.79
C ALA A 65 -10.82 40.06 17.54
N GLU A 66 -11.57 41.03 17.01
CA GLU A 66 -11.25 41.82 15.80
C GLU A 66 -11.20 41.04 14.46
N VAL A 67 -11.58 39.76 14.45
CA VAL A 67 -11.66 38.94 13.24
C VAL A 67 -13.11 38.75 12.83
N VAL A 68 -13.41 39.03 11.55
CA VAL A 68 -14.71 38.69 10.95
C VAL A 68 -14.79 37.18 10.75
N LEU A 69 -15.67 36.52 11.50
CA LEU A 69 -15.89 35.09 11.45
C LEU A 69 -16.78 34.68 10.27
N VAL A 70 -17.83 35.45 10.02
CA VAL A 70 -18.82 35.18 8.98
C VAL A 70 -19.62 36.44 8.67
N ARG A 71 -20.06 36.58 7.41
CA ARG A 71 -21.00 37.62 6.99
C ARG A 71 -22.41 37.03 6.83
N ARG A 72 -23.41 37.70 7.38
CA ARG A 72 -24.83 37.30 7.35
C ARG A 72 -25.64 38.26 6.48
N GLY A 73 -26.55 37.72 5.68
CA GLY A 73 -27.36 38.48 4.73
C GLY A 73 -28.87 38.38 4.97
N PRO A 74 -29.70 38.88 4.04
CA PRO A 74 -31.15 38.87 4.17
C PRO A 74 -31.73 37.47 4.37
N ASN A 75 -32.81 37.35 5.16
CA ASN A 75 -33.43 36.09 5.63
C ASN A 75 -32.59 35.28 6.65
N GLU A 76 -31.39 35.73 7.02
CA GLU A 76 -30.64 35.15 8.13
C GLU A 76 -30.93 35.86 9.47
N LEU A 77 -30.48 35.21 10.54
CA LEU A 77 -30.74 35.61 11.93
C LEU A 77 -29.42 35.92 12.62
N ILE A 78 -29.47 36.79 13.62
CA ILE A 78 -28.38 36.98 14.59
C ILE A 78 -28.99 37.10 16.00
N GLY A 79 -28.24 36.69 17.02
CA GLY A 79 -28.69 36.71 18.41
C GLY A 79 -29.58 35.53 18.82
N GLU A 80 -29.89 34.62 17.90
CA GLU A 80 -30.82 33.52 18.14
C GLU A 80 -30.34 32.52 19.20
N GLN A 81 -29.02 32.28 19.26
CA GLN A 81 -28.45 31.37 20.24
C GLN A 81 -28.68 31.87 21.67
N GLY A 82 -28.46 33.16 21.92
CA GLY A 82 -28.66 33.74 23.24
C GLY A 82 -30.13 33.75 23.68
N VAL A 83 -31.05 33.95 22.74
CA VAL A 83 -32.50 33.89 23.02
C VAL A 83 -32.97 32.46 23.31
N VAL A 84 -32.41 31.46 22.62
CA VAL A 84 -32.74 30.04 22.82
C VAL A 84 -32.14 29.49 24.11
N ASP A 85 -30.86 29.80 24.38
CA ASP A 85 -30.07 29.21 25.47
C ASP A 85 -30.08 30.05 26.76
N ASP A 86 -30.73 31.21 26.76
CA ASP A 86 -30.73 32.18 27.86
C ASP A 86 -29.31 32.64 28.24
N ALA A 87 -28.46 32.83 27.23
CA ALA A 87 -27.05 33.18 27.38
C ALA A 87 -26.75 34.57 26.78
N PRO A 88 -25.68 35.25 27.23
CA PRO A 88 -25.18 36.46 26.57
C PRO A 88 -24.79 36.19 25.10
N TYR A 89 -24.75 37.25 24.27
CA TYR A 89 -24.32 37.12 22.89
C TYR A 89 -22.90 36.51 22.79
N SER A 90 -22.75 35.51 21.93
CA SER A 90 -21.50 34.76 21.75
C SER A 90 -20.48 35.45 20.82
N ALA A 91 -20.88 36.53 20.15
CA ALA A 91 -20.04 37.33 19.26
C ALA A 91 -20.61 38.76 19.12
N THR A 92 -19.78 39.68 18.64
CA THR A 92 -20.21 41.04 18.28
C THR A 92 -20.74 41.05 16.85
N ALA A 93 -21.84 41.74 16.58
CA ALA A 93 -22.37 41.89 15.21
C ALA A 93 -22.32 43.36 14.79
N ILE A 94 -21.73 43.63 13.63
CA ILE A 94 -21.49 44.98 13.11
C ILE A 94 -22.12 45.09 11.71
N ALA A 95 -22.86 46.17 11.46
CA ALA A 95 -23.43 46.44 10.14
C ALA A 95 -22.31 46.67 9.11
N HIS A 96 -22.20 45.79 8.10
CA HIS A 96 -21.21 45.92 7.02
C HIS A 96 -21.54 47.07 6.06
N GLU A 97 -22.83 47.33 5.89
CA GLU A 97 -23.45 48.39 5.11
C GLU A 97 -24.73 48.84 5.83
N GLU A 98 -25.57 49.67 5.23
CA GLU A 98 -26.88 49.98 5.84
C GLU A 98 -27.71 48.68 5.98
N VAL A 99 -28.04 48.32 7.22
CA VAL A 99 -28.79 47.09 7.53
C VAL A 99 -30.18 47.44 7.99
N ARG A 100 -31.18 46.89 7.30
CA ARG A 100 -32.57 46.91 7.74
C ARG A 100 -32.88 45.60 8.42
N ALA A 101 -33.37 45.65 9.65
CA ALA A 101 -33.63 44.45 10.45
C ALA A 101 -34.91 44.55 11.26
N LEU A 102 -35.48 43.40 11.61
CA LEU A 102 -36.55 43.28 12.60
C LEU A 102 -35.93 42.77 13.91
N ALA A 103 -35.98 43.58 14.97
CA ALA A 103 -35.51 43.22 16.31
C ALA A 103 -36.70 42.79 17.17
N ILE A 104 -36.90 41.48 17.31
CA ILE A 104 -37.98 40.91 18.12
C ILE A 104 -37.49 40.80 19.57
N PRO A 105 -38.16 41.45 20.55
CA PRO A 105 -37.81 41.32 21.96
C PRO A 105 -37.72 39.85 22.41
N ALA A 106 -36.76 39.52 23.28
CA ALA A 106 -36.47 38.13 23.66
C ALA A 106 -37.66 37.40 24.29
N ASP A 107 -38.51 38.10 25.06
CA ASP A 107 -39.75 37.56 25.64
C ASP A 107 -40.76 37.16 24.56
N LEU A 108 -40.99 38.04 23.59
CA LEU A 108 -41.86 37.77 22.45
C LEU A 108 -41.26 36.68 21.55
N ALA A 109 -39.95 36.70 21.29
CA ALA A 109 -39.28 35.67 20.52
C ALA A 109 -39.44 34.28 21.18
N ARG A 110 -39.40 34.20 22.52
CA ARG A 110 -39.68 32.95 23.26
C ARG A 110 -41.13 32.50 23.16
N GLU A 111 -42.09 33.40 22.99
CA GLU A 111 -43.47 33.04 22.67
C GLU A 111 -43.56 32.43 21.26
N PHE A 112 -42.88 33.04 20.28
CA PHE A 112 -42.78 32.50 18.93
C PHE A 112 -42.08 31.13 18.89
N LEU A 113 -41.08 30.87 19.74
CA LEU A 113 -40.42 29.56 19.87
C LEU A 113 -41.36 28.45 20.40
N ARG A 114 -42.50 28.80 20.99
CA ARG A 114 -43.52 27.80 21.39
C ARG A 114 -44.44 27.42 20.24
N GLU A 115 -44.42 28.17 19.14
CA GLU A 115 -45.20 27.87 17.94
C GLU A 115 -44.42 26.94 17.01
N GLN A 116 -45.11 25.91 16.52
CA GLN A 116 -44.48 24.80 15.80
C GLN A 116 -43.86 25.22 14.47
N HIS A 117 -44.52 26.04 13.67
CA HIS A 117 -44.03 26.44 12.34
C HIS A 117 -42.82 27.37 12.46
N PHE A 118 -42.87 28.34 13.38
CA PHE A 118 -41.76 29.24 13.67
C PHE A 118 -40.51 28.46 14.09
N THR A 119 -40.65 27.52 15.03
CA THR A 119 -39.53 26.69 15.50
C THR A 119 -38.96 25.80 14.40
N LEU A 120 -39.81 25.19 13.57
CA LEU A 120 -39.34 24.42 12.41
C LEU A 120 -38.59 25.29 11.39
N ASN A 121 -39.07 26.52 11.13
CA ASN A 121 -38.40 27.43 10.23
C ASN A 121 -37.06 27.90 10.78
N LEU A 122 -36.97 28.17 12.08
CA LEU A 122 -35.71 28.49 12.77
C LEU A 122 -34.69 27.35 12.63
N ILE A 123 -35.09 26.10 12.89
CA ILE A 123 -34.23 24.93 12.74
C ILE A 123 -33.70 24.81 11.31
N ARG A 124 -34.52 25.09 10.29
CA ARG A 124 -34.09 25.06 8.88
C ARG A 124 -33.02 26.11 8.58
N ILE A 125 -33.21 27.33 9.08
CA ILE A 125 -32.23 28.42 8.93
C ILE A 125 -30.91 28.03 9.61
N LEU A 126 -30.97 27.57 10.86
CA LEU A 126 -29.79 27.10 11.62
C LEU A 126 -29.06 25.94 10.93
N SER A 127 -29.80 24.97 10.37
CA SER A 127 -29.23 23.85 9.62
C SER A 127 -28.53 24.31 8.34
N GLY A 128 -29.05 25.34 7.67
CA GLY A 128 -28.39 25.98 6.52
C GLY A 128 -27.07 26.65 6.91
N LYS A 129 -27.04 27.36 8.05
CA LYS A 129 -25.83 27.98 8.58
C LYS A 129 -24.73 26.96 8.87
N LEU A 130 -25.09 25.82 9.46
CA LEU A 130 -24.15 24.75 9.77
C LEU A 130 -23.52 24.15 8.49
N ARG A 131 -24.34 23.90 7.46
CA ARG A 131 -23.85 23.37 6.17
C ARG A 131 -22.87 24.32 5.49
N ALA A 132 -23.14 25.62 5.51
CA ALA A 132 -22.24 26.62 4.93
C ALA A 132 -20.88 26.65 5.65
N ALA A 133 -20.89 26.60 6.99
CA ALA A 133 -19.66 26.57 7.80
C ALA A 133 -18.81 25.31 7.56
N THR A 134 -19.44 24.14 7.39
CA THR A 134 -18.73 22.88 7.07
C THR A 134 -18.08 22.92 5.68
N GLN A 135 -18.74 23.56 4.71
CA GLN A 135 -18.25 23.63 3.33
C GLN A 135 -17.05 24.59 3.19
N GLU A 136 -17.04 25.68 3.93
CA GLU A 136 -15.93 26.65 3.95
C GLU A 136 -14.67 26.08 4.63
N GLN A 137 -14.83 25.35 5.75
CA GLN A 137 -13.74 24.59 6.38
C GLN A 137 -13.14 23.53 5.45
N THR A 138 -13.98 22.81 4.69
CA THR A 138 -13.52 21.79 3.74
C THR A 138 -12.67 22.40 2.62
N THR A 139 -12.99 23.62 2.19
CA THR A 139 -12.29 24.33 1.09
C THR A 139 -10.91 24.87 1.54
N LEU A 140 -10.80 25.34 2.78
CA LEU A 140 -9.53 25.77 3.38
C LEU A 140 -8.58 24.59 3.60
N VAL A 141 -9.09 23.49 4.16
CA VAL A 141 -8.32 22.24 4.35
C VAL A 141 -7.82 21.70 3.01
N THR A 142 -8.67 21.65 1.98
CA THR A 142 -8.24 21.19 0.64
C THR A 142 -7.20 22.09 -0.01
N THR A 143 -7.22 23.41 0.26
CA THR A 143 -6.21 24.35 -0.26
C THR A 143 -4.87 24.18 0.45
N GLU A 144 -4.87 24.08 1.78
CA GLU A 144 -3.66 23.81 2.56
C GLU A 144 -3.06 22.44 2.24
N GLU A 145 -3.90 21.40 2.11
CA GLU A 145 -3.48 20.07 1.70
C GLU A 145 -2.87 20.06 0.29
N SER A 146 -3.45 20.80 -0.65
CA SER A 146 -2.92 20.92 -2.02
C SER A 146 -1.58 21.65 -2.05
N MET A 147 -1.43 22.72 -1.27
CA MET A 147 -0.15 23.42 -1.12
C MET A 147 0.91 22.54 -0.45
N PHE A 148 0.52 21.78 0.57
CA PHE A 148 1.41 20.87 1.28
C PHE A 148 1.79 19.65 0.43
N ALA A 149 0.87 19.14 -0.39
CA ALA A 149 1.14 18.09 -1.39
C ALA A 149 2.09 18.59 -2.49
N ALA A 150 1.90 19.82 -2.98
CA ALA A 150 2.84 20.44 -3.90
C ALA A 150 4.21 20.69 -3.24
N PHE A 151 4.26 21.00 -1.95
CA PHE A 151 5.52 21.13 -1.23
C PHE A 151 6.22 19.77 -1.02
N ARG A 152 5.46 18.71 -0.72
CA ARG A 152 5.93 17.31 -0.59
C ARG A 152 6.59 16.79 -1.86
N SER A 153 6.15 17.20 -3.05
CA SER A 153 6.78 16.77 -4.30
C SER A 153 8.13 17.45 -4.58
N HIS A 154 8.45 18.54 -3.89
CA HIS A 154 9.69 19.31 -4.07
C HIS A 154 10.69 19.14 -2.91
N VAL A 155 10.26 18.54 -1.81
CA VAL A 155 11.07 18.30 -0.62
C VAL A 155 11.16 16.82 -0.37
N HIS A 156 12.37 16.33 -0.19
CA HIS A 156 12.59 14.93 0.09
C HIS A 156 11.76 14.49 1.33
N PRO A 157 10.93 13.43 1.26
CA PRO A 157 9.96 13.07 2.31
C PRO A 157 10.57 12.98 3.71
N ARG A 158 11.79 12.45 3.82
CA ARG A 158 12.50 12.34 5.10
C ARG A 158 12.99 13.66 5.68
N VAL A 159 13.27 14.64 4.81
CA VAL A 159 13.65 15.99 5.25
C VAL A 159 12.39 16.75 5.71
N LEU A 160 11.24 16.44 5.11
CA LEU A 160 9.95 16.89 5.61
C LEU A 160 9.60 16.24 6.96
N ASP A 161 9.86 14.94 7.14
CA ASP A 161 9.68 14.27 8.45
C ASP A 161 10.57 14.89 9.54
N ASP A 162 11.86 15.10 9.24
CA ASP A 162 12.78 15.80 10.16
C ASP A 162 12.31 17.25 10.44
N LEU A 163 11.74 17.95 9.45
CA LEU A 163 11.15 19.29 9.62
C LEU A 163 9.95 19.27 10.57
N LEU A 164 9.04 18.32 10.38
CA LEU A 164 7.80 18.17 11.15
C LEU A 164 8.08 17.75 12.59
N VAL A 165 9.09 16.91 12.82
CA VAL A 165 9.40 16.34 14.14
C VAL A 165 10.40 17.18 14.93
N LYS A 166 11.46 17.68 14.29
CA LYS A 166 12.62 18.31 14.97
C LYS A 166 12.70 19.82 14.73
N GLY A 167 11.78 20.38 13.94
CA GLY A 167 11.70 21.80 13.63
C GLY A 167 12.74 22.28 12.61
N LEU A 168 12.63 23.55 12.21
CA LEU A 168 13.43 24.20 11.16
C LEU A 168 14.96 24.06 11.34
N ASN A 169 15.44 23.93 12.57
CA ASN A 169 16.88 23.85 12.88
C ASN A 169 17.50 22.48 12.54
N ALA A 170 16.70 21.42 12.42
CA ALA A 170 17.18 20.07 12.05
C ALA A 170 17.10 19.80 10.53
N TYR A 171 16.43 20.67 9.79
CA TYR A 171 16.19 20.53 8.35
C TYR A 171 17.51 20.46 7.56
N GLY A 172 17.87 19.25 7.12
CA GLY A 172 19.04 18.98 6.28
C GLY A 172 20.38 19.31 6.93
N ALA A 173 20.52 19.10 8.24
CA ALA A 173 21.77 19.29 8.95
C ALA A 173 22.92 18.43 8.35
N PRO A 174 24.11 19.01 8.11
CA PRO A 174 25.27 18.31 7.57
C PRO A 174 25.69 17.10 8.40
N ARG A 175 25.92 15.96 7.75
CA ARG A 175 26.45 14.73 8.38
C ARG A 175 27.24 13.89 7.36
N TYR A 176 28.09 12.99 7.86
CA TYR A 176 28.74 11.97 7.03
C TYR A 176 28.05 10.62 7.26
N ILE A 177 27.71 9.93 6.18
CA ILE A 177 27.03 8.62 6.24
C ILE A 177 27.74 7.64 5.30
N ASP A 178 27.79 6.38 5.70
CA ASP A 178 28.10 5.29 4.76
C ASP A 178 26.84 4.97 3.96
N CYS A 179 26.96 4.95 2.63
CA CYS A 179 25.82 4.63 1.78
C CYS A 179 26.21 3.80 0.56
N ALA A 180 25.23 3.06 0.05
CA ALA A 180 25.24 2.60 -1.33
C ALA A 180 24.64 3.70 -2.22
N ILE A 181 25.28 3.98 -3.34
CA ILE A 181 24.90 4.99 -4.33
C ILE A 181 24.57 4.29 -5.65
N LEU A 182 23.45 4.68 -6.26
CA LEU A 182 22.97 4.20 -7.55
C LEU A 182 22.79 5.38 -8.50
N PHE A 183 23.29 5.22 -9.72
CA PHE A 183 22.97 6.06 -10.87
C PHE A 183 22.39 5.17 -11.97
N THR A 184 21.29 5.58 -12.59
CA THR A 184 20.79 4.94 -13.82
C THR A 184 20.63 5.92 -14.94
N ASP A 185 20.89 5.50 -16.18
CA ASP A 185 20.69 6.31 -17.38
C ASP A 185 19.90 5.52 -18.43
N MET A 186 18.98 6.17 -19.17
CA MET A 186 18.26 5.48 -20.24
C MET A 186 19.08 5.47 -21.52
N ARG A 187 19.27 4.28 -22.09
CA ARG A 187 20.02 4.13 -23.33
C ARG A 187 19.27 4.75 -24.50
N SER A 188 20.00 5.49 -25.32
CA SER A 188 19.48 6.10 -26.56
C SER A 188 18.34 7.12 -26.36
N TYR A 189 18.03 7.49 -25.12
CA TYR A 189 16.94 8.43 -24.80
C TYR A 189 17.15 9.79 -25.47
N THR A 190 18.35 10.37 -25.36
CA THR A 190 18.69 11.67 -25.97
C THR A 190 18.48 11.68 -27.49
N SER A 191 18.68 10.56 -28.18
CA SER A 191 18.45 10.47 -29.62
C SER A 191 16.96 10.32 -29.95
N LEU A 192 16.21 9.58 -29.14
CA LEU A 192 14.78 9.33 -29.35
C LEU A 192 13.91 10.55 -29.00
N SER A 193 14.39 11.44 -28.13
CA SER A 193 13.70 12.65 -27.68
C SER A 193 13.83 13.85 -28.63
N LEU A 194 14.80 13.87 -29.54
CA LEU A 194 15.05 15.01 -30.44
C LEU A 194 13.94 15.26 -31.48
N GLU A 195 13.17 14.24 -31.82
CA GLU A 195 12.12 14.31 -32.87
C GLU A 195 10.71 14.06 -32.32
N ALA A 196 10.51 14.16 -31.01
CA ALA A 196 9.25 13.88 -30.34
C ALA A 196 8.60 15.15 -29.80
N ASP A 197 7.27 15.13 -29.70
CA ASP A 197 6.52 16.20 -29.05
C ASP A 197 6.87 16.25 -27.54
N PRO A 198 7.28 17.41 -26.99
CA PRO A 198 7.64 17.53 -25.58
C PRO A 198 6.58 17.01 -24.60
N GLU A 199 5.28 17.14 -24.91
CA GLU A 199 4.21 16.66 -24.04
C GLU A 199 4.17 15.13 -23.98
N ASP A 200 4.35 14.47 -25.12
CA ASP A 200 4.43 13.01 -25.21
C ASP A 200 5.67 12.46 -24.49
N ILE A 201 6.82 13.15 -24.64
CA ILE A 201 8.05 12.80 -23.92
C ILE A 201 7.81 12.84 -22.41
N VAL A 202 7.23 13.94 -21.90
CA VAL A 202 6.95 14.10 -20.46
C VAL A 202 5.98 13.02 -19.97
N LYS A 203 4.94 12.70 -20.75
CA LYS A 203 3.97 11.68 -20.37
C LYS A 203 4.58 10.28 -20.28
N GLU A 204 5.37 9.87 -21.28
CA GLU A 204 6.03 8.57 -21.30
C GLU A 204 7.13 8.48 -20.24
N LEU A 205 7.92 9.56 -20.07
CA LEU A 205 8.98 9.66 -19.07
C LEU A 205 8.41 9.60 -17.65
N SER A 206 7.38 10.39 -17.34
CA SER A 206 6.75 10.40 -16.01
C SER A 206 6.23 9.01 -15.64
N ARG A 207 5.57 8.31 -16.56
CA ARG A 207 5.08 6.94 -16.33
C ARG A 207 6.21 5.94 -16.02
N TYR A 208 7.35 6.08 -16.70
CA TYR A 208 8.54 5.28 -16.42
C TYR A 208 9.15 5.66 -15.05
N LEU A 209 9.33 6.95 -14.79
CA LEU A 209 9.91 7.45 -13.54
C LEU A 209 9.05 7.06 -12.33
N ASP A 210 7.72 7.11 -12.43
CA ASP A 210 6.80 6.65 -11.39
C ASP A 210 7.08 5.19 -11.01
N ALA A 211 7.26 4.31 -12.00
CA ALA A 211 7.60 2.92 -11.73
C ALA A 211 8.99 2.77 -11.09
N MET A 212 9.98 3.57 -11.50
CA MET A 212 11.30 3.56 -10.87
C MET A 212 11.27 4.08 -9.43
N ILE A 213 10.47 5.11 -9.15
CA ILE A 213 10.28 5.68 -7.81
C ILE A 213 9.73 4.62 -6.86
N GLU A 214 8.66 3.93 -7.26
CA GLU A 214 8.03 2.86 -6.48
C GLU A 214 9.04 1.74 -6.15
N ILE A 215 9.84 1.31 -7.12
CA ILE A 215 10.88 0.28 -6.90
C ILE A 215 11.93 0.77 -5.91
N ILE A 216 12.47 1.98 -6.10
CA ILE A 216 13.52 2.52 -5.22
C ILE A 216 13.02 2.58 -3.78
N HIS A 217 11.80 3.08 -3.56
CA HIS A 217 11.19 3.14 -2.24
C HIS A 217 10.92 1.75 -1.65
N ALA A 218 10.43 0.80 -2.44
CA ALA A 218 10.18 -0.58 -2.00
C ALA A 218 11.45 -1.29 -1.51
N HIS A 219 12.61 -0.94 -2.08
CA HIS A 219 13.92 -1.44 -1.65
C HIS A 219 14.58 -0.59 -0.54
N GLY A 220 13.85 0.36 0.06
CA GLY A 220 14.34 1.24 1.12
C GLY A 220 15.36 2.28 0.64
N GLY A 221 15.39 2.55 -0.66
CA GLY A 221 16.24 3.56 -1.27
C GLY A 221 15.62 4.95 -1.19
N MET A 222 16.49 5.95 -1.24
CA MET A 222 16.17 7.36 -1.16
C MET A 222 16.53 8.03 -2.47
N ILE A 223 15.58 8.69 -3.13
CA ILE A 223 15.87 9.42 -4.38
C ILE A 223 16.50 10.76 -4.03
N ASP A 224 17.70 11.00 -4.55
CA ASP A 224 18.42 12.26 -4.36
C ASP A 224 17.92 13.31 -5.37
N LYS A 225 17.96 12.96 -6.67
CA LYS A 225 17.44 13.79 -7.76
C LYS A 225 17.27 13.02 -9.06
N PHE A 226 16.50 13.63 -9.96
CA PHE A 226 16.47 13.31 -11.38
C PHE A 226 17.41 14.25 -12.14
N ILE A 227 18.15 13.71 -13.12
CA ILE A 227 19.05 14.47 -14.00
C ILE A 227 18.66 14.13 -15.45
N GLY A 228 17.59 14.77 -15.95
CA GLY A 228 16.96 14.35 -17.21
C GLY A 228 16.25 13.00 -17.02
N ASP A 229 16.64 12.00 -17.81
CA ASP A 229 16.24 10.60 -17.68
C ASP A 229 17.02 9.82 -16.61
N ASN A 230 18.10 10.42 -16.08
CA ASN A 230 18.96 9.77 -15.12
C ASN A 230 18.36 9.83 -13.70
N VAL A 231 18.45 8.72 -12.97
CA VAL A 231 17.98 8.62 -11.58
C VAL A 231 19.17 8.42 -10.65
N MET A 232 19.28 9.28 -9.64
CA MET A 232 20.24 9.14 -8.55
C MET A 232 19.52 8.74 -7.27
N ALA A 233 19.91 7.62 -6.67
CA ALA A 233 19.35 7.12 -5.42
C ALA A 233 20.44 6.62 -4.44
N VAL A 234 20.13 6.61 -3.15
CA VAL A 234 21.05 6.20 -2.09
C VAL A 234 20.38 5.38 -0.99
N TRP A 235 21.14 4.47 -0.36
CA TRP A 235 20.71 3.66 0.79
C TRP A 235 21.66 3.89 1.96
N GLY A 236 21.14 4.09 3.17
CA GLY A 236 21.95 4.29 4.39
C GLY A 236 21.63 5.57 5.17
N PHE A 237 20.61 6.34 4.76
CA PHE A 237 20.22 7.58 5.44
C PHE A 237 19.61 7.36 6.84
N ASP A 238 18.77 6.33 6.99
CA ASP A 238 18.02 5.98 8.20
C ASP A 238 18.42 4.61 8.80
N GLN A 239 18.93 3.71 7.96
CA GLN A 239 19.32 2.35 8.32
C GLN A 239 20.84 2.20 8.31
N PRO A 240 21.53 2.30 9.46
CA PRO A 240 22.83 1.68 9.59
C PRO A 240 22.64 0.17 9.41
N GLY A 241 23.29 -0.41 8.40
CA GLY A 241 23.10 -1.82 8.08
C GLY A 241 24.19 -2.36 7.17
N ASN A 242 24.51 -3.64 7.33
CA ASN A 242 25.49 -4.32 6.48
C ASN A 242 24.90 -4.79 5.13
N ASP A 243 23.59 -4.59 4.89
CA ASP A 243 22.88 -5.10 3.72
C ASP A 243 22.57 -4.04 2.65
N LEU A 244 23.02 -2.79 2.83
CA LEU A 244 22.72 -1.67 1.92
C LEU A 244 23.12 -1.97 0.47
N ALA A 245 24.30 -2.57 0.25
CA ALA A 245 24.76 -2.95 -1.08
C ALA A 245 23.87 -4.04 -1.71
N ALA A 246 23.36 -4.98 -0.91
CA ALA A 246 22.45 -6.02 -1.40
C ALA A 246 21.09 -5.42 -1.81
N LYS A 247 20.53 -4.53 -0.97
CA LYS A 247 19.29 -3.80 -1.27
C LYS A 247 19.41 -2.95 -2.54
N ALA A 248 20.49 -2.18 -2.68
CA ALA A 248 20.73 -1.37 -3.87
C ALA A 248 20.92 -2.23 -5.14
N LEU A 249 21.56 -3.39 -5.04
CA LEU A 249 21.70 -4.33 -6.15
C LEU A 249 20.35 -4.97 -6.53
N ASP A 250 19.56 -5.42 -5.55
CA ASP A 250 18.23 -5.98 -5.80
C ASP A 250 17.30 -4.95 -6.45
N CYS A 251 17.35 -3.69 -5.97
CA CYS A 251 16.68 -2.56 -6.60
C CYS A 251 17.10 -2.40 -8.06
N ALA A 252 18.41 -2.35 -8.34
CA ALA A 252 18.90 -2.21 -9.71
C ALA A 252 18.43 -3.36 -10.61
N LEU A 253 18.48 -4.61 -10.14
CA LEU A 253 18.00 -5.76 -10.91
C LEU A 253 16.50 -5.66 -11.23
N GLU A 254 15.68 -5.22 -10.28
CA GLU A 254 14.24 -5.01 -10.49
C GLU A 254 13.93 -3.83 -11.41
N MET A 255 14.70 -2.73 -11.30
CA MET A 255 14.60 -1.59 -12.21
C MET A 255 14.88 -2.02 -13.66
N HIS A 256 15.92 -2.82 -13.89
CA HIS A 256 16.23 -3.36 -15.22
C HIS A 256 15.11 -4.25 -15.77
N ALA A 257 14.59 -5.16 -14.94
CA ALA A 257 13.48 -6.05 -15.33
C ALA A 257 12.19 -5.27 -15.64
N THR A 258 11.96 -4.17 -14.92
CA THR A 258 10.78 -3.31 -15.09
C THR A 258 10.93 -2.39 -16.29
N ALA A 259 12.09 -1.75 -16.48
CA ALA A 259 12.37 -0.87 -17.61
C ALA A 259 12.11 -1.56 -18.95
N ALA A 260 12.48 -2.83 -19.08
CA ALA A 260 12.25 -3.63 -20.29
C ALA A 260 10.76 -3.81 -20.66
N ARG A 261 9.81 -3.51 -19.74
CA ARG A 261 8.36 -3.55 -19.99
C ARG A 261 7.81 -2.22 -20.49
N PHE A 262 8.57 -1.15 -20.34
CA PHE A 262 8.24 0.16 -20.87
C PHE A 262 8.81 0.28 -22.27
N SER A 263 8.11 1.05 -23.09
CA SER A 263 8.61 1.50 -24.37
C SER A 263 8.54 3.01 -24.44
N PHE A 264 9.51 3.58 -25.12
CA PHE A 264 9.55 4.98 -25.50
C PHE A 264 9.44 5.04 -27.02
N ARG A 265 8.37 5.66 -27.55
CA ARG A 265 8.04 5.65 -29.00
C ARG A 265 8.11 4.25 -29.64
N GLY A 266 7.59 3.24 -28.95
CA GLY A 266 7.57 1.86 -29.44
C GLY A 266 8.89 1.08 -29.32
N HIS A 267 9.97 1.70 -28.84
CA HIS A 267 11.25 1.03 -28.57
C HIS A 267 11.34 0.66 -27.08
N PRO A 268 11.71 -0.59 -26.72
CA PRO A 268 11.90 -0.96 -25.31
C PRO A 268 12.91 -0.06 -24.61
N ILE A 269 12.62 0.33 -23.37
CA ILE A 269 13.56 1.10 -22.56
C ILE A 269 14.63 0.16 -22.03
N GLU A 270 15.88 0.43 -22.39
CA GLU A 270 17.06 -0.15 -21.75
C GLU A 270 17.73 0.87 -20.85
N ILE A 271 18.28 0.44 -19.73
CA ILE A 271 19.00 1.31 -18.81
C ILE A 271 20.44 0.82 -18.58
N GLY A 272 21.35 1.75 -18.30
CA GLY A 272 22.65 1.48 -17.70
C GLY A 272 22.61 1.80 -16.22
N THR A 273 23.33 1.05 -15.39
CA THR A 273 23.38 1.31 -13.94
C THR A 273 24.80 1.25 -13.40
N GLY A 274 25.16 2.26 -12.61
CA GLY A 274 26.39 2.33 -11.85
C GLY A 274 26.10 2.26 -10.37
N LEU A 275 26.79 1.37 -9.65
CA LEU A 275 26.70 1.29 -8.19
C LEU A 275 28.06 1.52 -7.55
N ASN A 276 28.09 2.26 -6.46
CA ASN A 276 29.26 2.36 -5.60
C ASN A 276 28.89 2.43 -4.13
N TYR A 277 29.84 2.20 -3.24
CA TYR A 277 29.65 2.29 -1.80
C TYR A 277 30.73 3.17 -1.18
N GLY A 278 30.38 3.95 -0.16
CA GLY A 278 31.38 4.65 0.65
C GLY A 278 30.78 5.73 1.54
N THR A 279 31.64 6.39 2.31
CA THR A 279 31.26 7.50 3.17
C THR A 279 31.06 8.78 2.34
N VAL A 280 29.90 9.41 2.47
CA VAL A 280 29.54 10.63 1.75
C VAL A 280 29.09 11.72 2.71
N PHE A 281 29.27 12.98 2.31
CA PHE A 281 28.59 14.11 2.93
C PHE A 281 27.10 14.05 2.57
N CYS A 282 26.22 14.34 3.52
CA CYS A 282 24.78 14.41 3.34
C CYS A 282 24.24 15.65 4.06
N GLY A 283 23.49 16.50 3.36
CA GLY A 283 22.90 17.70 3.96
C GLY A 283 22.42 18.72 2.93
N ASN A 284 21.94 19.86 3.44
CA ASN A 284 21.55 21.00 2.62
C ASN A 284 22.78 21.71 2.05
N VAL A 285 22.83 21.81 0.73
CA VAL A 285 23.88 22.50 -0.03
C VAL A 285 23.25 23.67 -0.79
N GLY A 286 23.90 24.83 -0.77
CA GLY A 286 23.43 26.05 -1.43
C GLY A 286 23.38 27.25 -0.49
N ASN A 287 22.65 28.29 -0.88
CA ASN A 287 22.54 29.55 -0.12
C ASN A 287 21.12 29.76 0.42
N ALA A 288 20.88 30.87 1.12
CA ALA A 288 19.58 31.17 1.73
C ALA A 288 18.40 31.22 0.73
N ARG A 289 18.65 31.45 -0.56
CA ARG A 289 17.62 31.53 -1.60
C ARG A 289 17.37 30.21 -2.32
N LYS A 290 18.34 29.29 -2.31
CA LYS A 290 18.24 27.98 -2.95
C LYS A 290 19.09 26.97 -2.18
N ARG A 291 18.42 26.13 -1.40
CA ARG A 291 19.01 24.97 -0.70
C ARG A 291 18.51 23.70 -1.37
N GLN A 292 19.43 22.78 -1.65
CA GLN A 292 19.09 21.43 -2.08
C GLN A 292 19.69 20.46 -1.09
N PHE A 293 18.84 19.60 -0.52
CA PHE A 293 19.32 18.45 0.23
C PHE A 293 19.91 17.44 -0.75
N THR A 294 21.15 17.00 -0.53
CA THR A 294 21.83 16.05 -1.44
C THR A 294 22.98 15.35 -0.75
N VAL A 295 23.49 14.26 -1.36
CA VAL A 295 24.77 13.66 -0.99
C VAL A 295 25.91 14.09 -1.91
N LEU A 296 27.11 14.25 -1.34
CA LEU A 296 28.33 14.64 -2.06
C LEU A 296 29.53 13.80 -1.62
N GLY A 297 30.43 13.52 -2.55
CA GLY A 297 31.71 12.88 -2.24
C GLY A 297 32.29 12.11 -3.42
N GLN A 298 33.53 11.65 -3.28
CA GLN A 298 34.18 10.80 -4.27
C GLN A 298 33.38 9.51 -4.57
N PRO A 299 32.75 8.82 -3.60
CA PRO A 299 31.95 7.63 -3.90
C PRO A 299 30.76 7.91 -4.82
N VAL A 300 30.13 9.08 -4.69
CA VAL A 300 29.02 9.55 -5.55
C VAL A 300 29.50 9.72 -6.99
N ASN A 301 30.63 10.41 -7.16
CA ASN A 301 31.23 10.64 -8.48
C ASN A 301 31.61 9.32 -9.16
N LEU A 302 32.19 8.38 -8.41
CA LEU A 302 32.54 7.05 -8.92
C LEU A 302 31.30 6.26 -9.38
N ALA A 303 30.19 6.29 -8.64
CA ALA A 303 28.95 5.62 -9.05
C ALA A 303 28.46 6.12 -10.41
N SER A 304 28.43 7.44 -10.63
CA SER A 304 28.10 8.02 -11.95
C SER A 304 29.09 7.61 -13.05
N ARG A 305 30.38 7.44 -12.73
CA ARG A 305 31.35 6.94 -13.72
C ARG A 305 31.16 5.46 -14.04
N PHE A 306 30.80 4.63 -13.06
CA PHE A 306 30.48 3.23 -13.30
C PHE A 306 29.22 3.07 -14.15
N GLU A 307 28.22 3.95 -13.97
CA GLU A 307 27.05 4.00 -14.85
C GLU A 307 27.51 4.23 -16.30
N ALA A 308 28.32 5.27 -16.55
CA ALA A 308 28.82 5.55 -17.89
C ALA A 308 29.66 4.39 -18.48
N LEU A 309 30.41 3.66 -17.64
CA LEU A 309 31.15 2.47 -18.05
C LEU A 309 30.24 1.29 -18.43
N SER A 310 28.99 1.25 -17.98
CA SER A 310 28.03 0.21 -18.37
C SER A 310 27.87 0.10 -19.89
N LYS A 311 27.93 1.25 -20.59
CA LYS A 311 27.93 1.32 -22.05
C LYS A 311 29.22 0.76 -22.65
N VAL A 312 30.37 1.16 -22.12
CA VAL A 312 31.71 0.76 -22.61
C VAL A 312 31.94 -0.74 -22.45
N LEU A 313 31.56 -1.28 -21.29
CA LEU A 313 31.69 -2.70 -20.96
C LEU A 313 30.54 -3.55 -21.51
N ASN A 314 29.58 -2.92 -22.21
CA ASN A 314 28.35 -3.53 -22.69
C ASN A 314 27.63 -4.37 -21.61
N SER A 315 27.54 -3.83 -20.40
CA SER A 315 26.94 -4.46 -19.22
C SER A 315 25.71 -3.65 -18.77
N PRO A 316 24.65 -4.28 -18.25
CA PRO A 316 23.52 -3.55 -17.67
C PRO A 316 23.92 -2.84 -16.37
N ILE A 317 24.77 -3.48 -15.56
CA ILE A 317 25.18 -2.98 -14.25
C ILE A 317 26.71 -3.05 -14.14
N VAL A 318 27.33 -1.99 -13.66
CA VAL A 318 28.75 -1.93 -13.29
C VAL A 318 28.87 -1.41 -11.87
N ILE A 319 29.69 -2.08 -11.06
CA ILE A 319 29.87 -1.74 -9.65
C ILE A 319 31.34 -1.50 -9.32
N GLY A 320 31.59 -0.62 -8.35
CA GLY A 320 32.93 -0.38 -7.80
C GLY A 320 33.40 -1.48 -6.85
N GLU A 321 34.71 -1.51 -6.58
CA GLU A 321 35.35 -2.43 -5.62
C GLU A 321 34.72 -2.36 -4.23
N ASP A 322 34.55 -1.16 -3.67
CA ASP A 322 33.98 -0.99 -2.33
C ASP A 322 32.56 -1.57 -2.24
N PHE A 323 31.78 -1.40 -3.30
CA PHE A 323 30.44 -2.00 -3.38
C PHE A 323 30.52 -3.52 -3.47
N TYR A 324 31.40 -4.07 -4.31
CA TYR A 324 31.61 -5.51 -4.45
C TYR A 324 32.01 -6.17 -3.13
N GLN A 325 32.86 -5.52 -2.33
CA GLN A 325 33.27 -6.02 -1.01
C GLN A 325 32.14 -5.98 0.02
N LYS A 326 31.18 -5.07 -0.12
CA LYS A 326 29.98 -5.02 0.73
C LYS A 326 28.90 -6.02 0.31
N LEU A 327 29.00 -6.63 -0.88
CA LEU A 327 28.05 -7.66 -1.30
C LEU A 327 28.25 -8.97 -0.51
N PRO A 328 27.14 -9.66 -0.15
CA PRO A 328 27.20 -11.03 0.34
C PRO A 328 27.95 -11.93 -0.62
N TRP A 329 28.70 -12.90 -0.10
CA TRP A 329 29.47 -13.87 -0.90
C TRP A 329 28.63 -14.50 -2.04
N SER A 330 27.38 -14.86 -1.76
CA SER A 330 26.45 -15.46 -2.73
C SER A 330 26.15 -14.57 -3.95
N ARG A 331 26.29 -13.24 -3.83
CA ARG A 331 26.02 -12.28 -4.89
C ARG A 331 27.27 -11.93 -5.70
N ARG A 332 28.47 -12.11 -5.14
CA ARG A 332 29.74 -11.77 -5.79
C ARG A 332 29.97 -12.54 -7.09
N GLY A 333 29.46 -13.77 -7.19
CA GLY A 333 29.54 -14.60 -8.40
C GLY A 333 28.79 -14.06 -9.61
N LEU A 334 27.87 -13.10 -9.41
CA LEU A 334 27.13 -12.44 -10.50
C LEU A 334 28.00 -11.54 -11.36
N PHE A 335 29.17 -11.14 -10.87
CA PHE A 335 30.02 -10.16 -11.52
C PHE A 335 31.27 -10.78 -12.15
N LYS A 336 31.72 -10.15 -13.23
CA LYS A 336 33.01 -10.36 -13.87
C LYS A 336 33.92 -9.21 -13.47
N ILE A 337 35.15 -9.54 -13.08
CA ILE A 337 36.19 -8.56 -12.74
C ILE A 337 36.74 -7.96 -14.03
N HIS A 338 36.89 -6.64 -14.06
CA HIS A 338 37.61 -5.90 -15.07
C HIS A 338 38.69 -5.07 -14.39
N GLU A 339 39.94 -5.48 -14.56
CA GLU A 339 41.12 -4.78 -14.01
C GLU A 339 41.58 -3.68 -14.96
N ASN A 340 42.17 -2.62 -14.39
CA ASN A 340 42.77 -1.51 -15.14
C ASN A 340 41.82 -0.85 -16.15
N VAL A 341 40.54 -0.69 -15.80
CA VAL A 341 39.58 0.05 -16.62
C VAL A 341 39.80 1.55 -16.41
N GLU A 342 40.04 2.27 -17.50
CA GLU A 342 40.19 3.72 -17.46
C GLU A 342 38.87 4.41 -17.06
N VAL A 343 38.88 5.04 -15.89
CA VAL A 343 37.74 5.83 -15.38
C VAL A 343 38.02 7.31 -15.54
N ARG A 344 37.15 7.98 -16.30
CA ARG A 344 37.27 9.40 -16.63
C ARG A 344 37.45 10.28 -15.38
N GLY A 345 38.59 10.93 -15.29
CA GLY A 345 38.93 11.87 -14.22
C GLY A 345 39.41 11.21 -12.92
N VAL A 346 39.65 9.89 -12.93
CA VAL A 346 40.22 9.16 -11.79
C VAL A 346 41.46 8.37 -12.20
N GLY A 347 41.42 7.68 -13.35
CA GLY A 347 42.48 6.83 -13.86
C GLY A 347 42.10 5.35 -13.85
N PRO A 348 43.07 4.44 -14.05
CA PRO A 348 42.82 3.01 -14.14
C PRO A 348 42.40 2.44 -12.78
N MET A 349 41.32 1.66 -12.77
CA MET A 349 40.84 0.99 -11.56
C MET A 349 40.17 -0.35 -11.86
N THR A 350 39.99 -1.15 -10.80
CA THR A 350 39.17 -2.37 -10.86
C THR A 350 37.70 -2.02 -10.73
N CYS A 351 36.89 -2.55 -11.63
CA CYS A 351 35.44 -2.52 -11.53
C CYS A 351 34.84 -3.89 -11.89
N TYR A 352 33.58 -4.07 -11.56
CA TYR A 352 32.89 -5.34 -11.67
C TYR A 352 31.65 -5.17 -12.54
N ALA A 353 31.62 -5.83 -13.70
CA ALA A 353 30.48 -5.79 -14.59
C ALA A 353 29.58 -7.00 -14.36
N LEU A 354 28.26 -6.81 -14.31
CA LEU A 354 27.32 -7.92 -14.22
C LEU A 354 27.55 -8.86 -15.40
N ARG A 355 27.69 -10.16 -15.11
CA ARG A 355 27.91 -11.18 -16.13
C ARG A 355 26.71 -11.22 -17.08
N ARG A 356 26.92 -10.71 -18.29
CA ARG A 356 26.18 -11.16 -19.47
C ARG A 356 26.87 -12.43 -19.95
N GLU A 357 26.40 -13.60 -19.55
CA GLU A 357 26.77 -14.81 -20.30
C GLU A 357 26.25 -14.59 -21.73
N ALA A 358 27.15 -14.60 -22.72
CA ALA A 358 26.77 -14.42 -24.12
C ALA A 358 25.78 -15.56 -24.51
N GLY A 359 24.48 -15.22 -24.60
CA GLY A 359 23.37 -16.17 -24.78
C GLY A 359 22.38 -16.29 -23.61
N SER A 360 22.52 -15.53 -22.52
CA SER A 360 21.78 -15.77 -21.26
C SER A 360 20.54 -14.88 -21.02
N HIS A 361 19.58 -14.88 -21.93
CA HIS A 361 18.21 -15.01 -21.42
C HIS A 361 18.12 -16.44 -20.88
N LYS A 362 18.51 -16.67 -19.61
CA LYS A 362 18.25 -17.97 -18.97
C LYS A 362 16.74 -18.10 -18.89
N ILE A 363 16.13 -18.72 -19.89
CA ILE A 363 14.71 -19.02 -19.89
C ILE A 363 14.53 -20.17 -18.91
N VAL A 364 13.80 -19.92 -17.82
CA VAL A 364 13.37 -20.99 -16.92
C VAL A 364 12.30 -21.80 -17.64
N ARG A 365 12.61 -23.06 -17.94
CA ARG A 365 11.75 -24.00 -18.63
C ARG A 365 11.04 -24.88 -17.63
N TRP A 366 9.74 -24.64 -17.47
CA TRP A 366 8.91 -25.25 -16.45
C TRP A 366 8.27 -26.55 -16.92
N GLY A 367 8.24 -27.52 -16.01
CA GLY A 367 7.35 -28.67 -16.07
C GLY A 367 6.31 -28.60 -14.96
N ILE A 368 5.01 -28.67 -15.26
CA ILE A 368 3.95 -28.71 -14.24
C ILE A 368 3.50 -30.15 -13.99
N ILE A 369 3.56 -30.59 -12.74
CA ILE A 369 2.96 -31.84 -12.26
C ILE A 369 1.62 -31.49 -11.63
N GLY A 370 0.52 -31.93 -12.26
CA GLY A 370 -0.84 -31.67 -11.80
C GLY A 370 -1.45 -30.40 -12.42
N CYS A 371 -2.16 -30.55 -13.55
CA CYS A 371 -2.86 -29.43 -14.19
C CYS A 371 -4.36 -29.44 -13.90
N GLY A 372 -4.74 -29.17 -12.64
CA GLY A 372 -6.14 -28.99 -12.22
C GLY A 372 -6.62 -27.54 -12.34
N ASP A 373 -7.78 -27.24 -11.76
CA ASP A 373 -8.45 -25.92 -11.85
C ASP A 373 -7.57 -24.74 -11.43
N VAL A 374 -6.65 -24.95 -10.48
CA VAL A 374 -5.70 -23.92 -10.04
C VAL A 374 -4.85 -23.42 -11.22
N THR A 375 -4.41 -24.34 -12.08
CA THR A 375 -3.54 -24.05 -13.21
C THR A 375 -4.28 -23.48 -14.41
N GLU A 376 -5.62 -23.58 -14.47
CA GLU A 376 -6.42 -23.09 -15.60
C GLU A 376 -6.41 -21.57 -15.71
N LYS A 377 -6.41 -20.87 -14.56
CA LYS A 377 -6.48 -19.40 -14.52
C LYS A 377 -5.41 -18.75 -13.66
N LYS A 378 -5.03 -19.37 -12.54
CA LYS A 378 -4.17 -18.71 -11.54
C LYS A 378 -2.69 -18.82 -11.89
N SER A 379 -2.19 -20.05 -12.04
CA SER A 379 -0.75 -20.34 -12.12
C SER A 379 -0.26 -20.68 -13.52
N GLY A 380 -0.99 -21.50 -14.28
CA GLY A 380 -0.58 -22.00 -15.60
C GLY A 380 -0.19 -20.88 -16.58
N PRO A 381 -1.07 -19.91 -16.87
CA PRO A 381 -0.74 -18.77 -17.73
C PRO A 381 0.44 -17.94 -17.20
N GLY A 382 0.61 -17.87 -15.87
CA GLY A 382 1.69 -17.13 -15.24
C GLY A 382 3.09 -17.64 -15.63
N PHE A 383 3.25 -18.95 -15.79
CA PHE A 383 4.51 -19.57 -16.22
C PHE A 383 4.92 -19.24 -17.66
N GLN A 384 3.96 -18.87 -18.52
CA GLN A 384 4.24 -18.40 -19.89
C GLN A 384 4.37 -16.89 -19.96
N LYS A 385 3.59 -16.16 -19.16
CA LYS A 385 3.56 -14.69 -19.16
C LYS A 385 4.75 -14.05 -18.43
N ALA A 386 5.39 -14.76 -17.51
CA ALA A 386 6.58 -14.26 -16.83
C ALA A 386 7.76 -14.07 -17.81
N SER A 387 8.48 -12.96 -17.67
CA SER A 387 9.67 -12.67 -18.47
C SER A 387 10.78 -13.67 -18.16
N ASN A 388 11.49 -14.16 -19.18
CA ASN A 388 12.49 -15.24 -19.07
C ASN A 388 11.91 -16.57 -18.55
N SER A 389 10.65 -16.88 -18.89
CA SER A 389 9.96 -18.09 -18.48
C SER A 389 9.28 -18.77 -19.67
N ALA A 390 9.24 -20.10 -19.67
CA ALA A 390 8.49 -20.88 -20.64
C ALA A 390 7.89 -22.13 -19.98
N LEU A 391 6.61 -22.41 -20.26
CA LEU A 391 5.96 -23.66 -19.87
C LEU A 391 6.12 -24.68 -21.00
N GLU A 392 6.90 -25.73 -20.76
CA GLU A 392 7.36 -26.65 -21.80
C GLU A 392 6.67 -28.00 -21.75
N MET A 393 6.36 -28.47 -20.54
CA MET A 393 5.78 -29.79 -20.33
C MET A 393 4.75 -29.79 -19.19
N VAL A 394 3.67 -30.51 -19.36
CA VAL A 394 2.64 -30.70 -18.32
C VAL A 394 2.38 -32.17 -18.06
N MET A 395 1.95 -32.51 -16.84
CA MET A 395 1.60 -33.86 -16.45
C MET A 395 0.25 -33.92 -15.73
N ARG A 396 -0.58 -34.89 -16.14
CA ARG A 396 -1.79 -35.33 -15.42
C ARG A 396 -1.93 -36.84 -15.56
N ARG A 397 -2.54 -37.49 -14.57
CA ARG A 397 -2.82 -38.94 -14.59
C ARG A 397 -3.74 -39.36 -15.75
N ASP A 398 -4.71 -38.51 -16.08
CA ASP A 398 -5.69 -38.74 -17.14
C ASP A 398 -5.16 -38.15 -18.45
N ALA A 399 -4.87 -39.03 -19.42
CA ALA A 399 -4.26 -38.65 -20.69
C ALA A 399 -5.11 -37.66 -21.48
N ALA A 400 -6.42 -37.91 -21.60
CA ALA A 400 -7.34 -37.06 -22.35
C ALA A 400 -7.41 -35.66 -21.75
N LYS A 401 -7.48 -35.56 -20.42
CA LYS A 401 -7.46 -34.26 -19.72
C LYS A 401 -6.10 -33.57 -19.76
N CYS A 402 -5.01 -34.31 -19.88
CA CYS A 402 -3.66 -33.76 -20.00
C CYS A 402 -3.45 -33.14 -21.39
N GLU A 403 -3.81 -33.88 -22.43
CA GLU A 403 -3.74 -33.44 -23.81
C GLU A 403 -4.63 -32.22 -24.05
N ASP A 404 -5.87 -32.25 -23.55
CA ASP A 404 -6.78 -31.11 -23.67
C ASP A 404 -6.22 -29.85 -22.98
N TYR A 405 -5.66 -29.98 -21.78
CA TYR A 405 -5.01 -28.86 -21.09
C TYR A 405 -3.83 -28.33 -21.90
N ALA A 406 -2.93 -29.21 -22.36
CA ALA A 406 -1.76 -28.82 -23.15
C ALA A 406 -2.17 -28.07 -24.42
N ARG A 407 -3.19 -28.57 -25.14
CA ARG A 407 -3.72 -27.94 -26.35
C ARG A 407 -4.32 -26.56 -26.06
N ARG A 408 -5.20 -26.43 -25.04
CA ARG A 408 -5.86 -25.16 -24.71
C ARG A 408 -4.90 -24.09 -24.21
N HIS A 409 -3.82 -24.52 -23.54
CA HIS A 409 -2.81 -23.62 -22.98
C HIS A 409 -1.55 -23.51 -23.85
N GLY A 410 -1.51 -24.11 -25.03
CA GLY A 410 -0.37 -24.02 -25.94
C GLY A 410 0.94 -24.62 -25.41
N VAL A 411 0.86 -25.68 -24.60
CA VAL A 411 2.03 -26.38 -24.06
C VAL A 411 2.49 -27.47 -25.04
N ALA A 412 3.76 -27.45 -25.41
CA ALA A 412 4.30 -28.28 -26.47
C ALA A 412 4.35 -29.78 -26.13
N GLN A 413 4.58 -30.15 -24.87
CA GLN A 413 4.72 -31.53 -24.44
C GLN A 413 3.78 -31.85 -23.27
N TRP A 414 3.27 -33.07 -23.24
CA TRP A 414 2.53 -33.58 -22.10
C TRP A 414 2.84 -35.06 -21.85
N THR A 415 2.65 -35.52 -20.62
CA THR A 415 2.85 -36.92 -20.22
C THR A 415 1.87 -37.31 -19.11
N THR A 416 1.64 -38.61 -18.95
CA THR A 416 0.96 -39.16 -17.76
C THR A 416 1.94 -39.67 -16.70
N ASN A 417 3.25 -39.56 -16.95
CA ASN A 417 4.31 -40.07 -16.09
C ASN A 417 5.15 -38.91 -15.52
N ALA A 418 5.07 -38.70 -14.21
CA ALA A 418 5.81 -37.63 -13.55
C ALA A 418 7.33 -37.81 -13.69
N SER A 419 7.83 -39.04 -13.75
CA SER A 419 9.27 -39.31 -13.88
C SER A 419 9.83 -38.82 -15.22
N GLU A 420 9.06 -38.96 -16.31
CA GLU A 420 9.45 -38.44 -17.62
C GLU A 420 9.61 -36.92 -17.59
N LEU A 421 8.67 -36.20 -16.97
CA LEU A 421 8.75 -34.75 -16.80
C LEU A 421 9.92 -34.34 -15.90
N ILE A 422 10.09 -35.01 -14.76
CA ILE A 422 11.15 -34.71 -13.78
C ILE A 422 12.54 -34.93 -14.39
N HIS A 423 12.74 -35.97 -15.18
CA HIS A 423 14.05 -36.28 -15.77
C HIS A 423 14.26 -35.69 -17.17
N ASN A 424 13.28 -35.00 -17.74
CA ASN A 424 13.41 -34.36 -19.05
C ASN A 424 14.54 -33.30 -19.01
N PRO A 425 15.56 -33.39 -19.88
CA PRO A 425 16.72 -32.47 -19.86
C PRO A 425 16.37 -31.05 -20.30
N ARG A 426 15.23 -30.83 -20.98
CA ARG A 426 14.78 -29.48 -21.33
C ARG A 426 14.18 -28.73 -20.14
N ILE A 427 13.64 -29.45 -19.16
CA ILE A 427 12.97 -28.86 -17.99
C ILE A 427 14.01 -28.47 -16.96
N THR A 428 14.06 -27.18 -16.62
CA THR A 428 15.03 -26.61 -15.66
C THR A 428 14.44 -26.37 -14.28
N ALA A 429 13.10 -26.30 -14.15
CA ALA A 429 12.41 -26.15 -12.88
C ALA A 429 11.03 -26.83 -12.93
N ILE A 430 10.50 -27.23 -11.77
CA ILE A 430 9.24 -27.98 -11.67
C ILE A 430 8.23 -27.18 -10.83
N ALA A 431 6.96 -27.21 -11.25
CA ALA A 431 5.84 -26.72 -10.46
C ALA A 431 4.94 -27.90 -10.07
N ILE A 432 4.66 -28.08 -8.78
CA ILE A 432 3.80 -29.13 -8.25
C ILE A 432 2.48 -28.48 -7.86
N ALA A 433 1.42 -28.79 -8.63
CA ALA A 433 0.06 -28.27 -8.43
C ALA A 433 -0.95 -29.44 -8.30
N THR A 434 -0.55 -30.47 -7.58
CA THR A 434 -1.38 -31.62 -7.21
C THR A 434 -2.09 -31.37 -5.88
N PRO A 435 -2.94 -32.31 -5.42
CA PRO A 435 -3.42 -32.27 -4.04
C PRO A 435 -2.29 -32.61 -3.01
N PRO A 436 -2.41 -32.13 -1.74
CA PRO A 436 -1.28 -32.06 -0.79
C PRO A 436 -0.61 -33.39 -0.43
N GLU A 437 -1.31 -34.51 -0.48
CA GLU A 437 -0.79 -35.86 -0.21
C GLU A 437 0.34 -36.30 -1.12
N THR A 438 0.48 -35.65 -2.28
CA THR A 438 1.53 -35.94 -3.23
C THR A 438 2.62 -34.87 -3.30
N HIS A 439 2.47 -33.76 -2.57
CA HIS A 439 3.43 -32.66 -2.59
C HIS A 439 4.83 -33.12 -2.16
N CYS A 440 4.93 -33.72 -0.97
CA CYS A 440 6.20 -34.21 -0.44
C CYS A 440 6.84 -35.23 -1.39
N HIS A 441 6.07 -36.22 -1.85
CA HIS A 441 6.56 -37.25 -2.77
C HIS A 441 7.21 -36.67 -4.04
N TYR A 442 6.50 -35.79 -4.76
CA TYR A 442 7.03 -35.21 -5.99
C TYR A 442 8.17 -34.22 -5.73
N ALA A 443 8.13 -33.49 -4.60
CA ALA A 443 9.21 -32.59 -4.21
C ALA A 443 10.51 -33.36 -3.93
N LEU A 444 10.44 -34.50 -3.25
CA LEU A 444 11.61 -35.36 -3.00
C LEU A 444 12.21 -35.92 -4.30
N LEU A 445 11.36 -36.34 -5.25
CA LEU A 445 11.83 -36.79 -6.57
C LEU A 445 12.52 -35.66 -7.36
N ALA A 446 11.94 -34.45 -7.33
CA ALA A 446 12.52 -33.28 -7.97
C ALA A 446 13.86 -32.85 -7.33
N ALA A 447 13.95 -32.90 -6.00
CA ALA A 447 15.19 -32.63 -5.27
C ALA A 447 16.28 -33.65 -5.62
N ALA A 448 15.94 -34.94 -5.70
CA ALA A 448 16.88 -35.97 -6.14
C ALA A 448 17.40 -35.72 -7.57
N ALA A 449 16.54 -35.19 -8.45
CA ALA A 449 16.91 -34.74 -9.80
C ALA A 449 17.61 -33.36 -9.82
N LYS A 450 17.85 -32.74 -8.67
CA LYS A 450 18.47 -31.40 -8.51
C LYS A 450 17.76 -30.31 -9.31
N LYS A 451 16.43 -30.34 -9.32
CA LYS A 451 15.61 -29.31 -9.97
C LYS A 451 14.96 -28.40 -8.92
N PRO A 452 15.08 -27.06 -9.07
CA PRO A 452 14.30 -26.11 -8.28
C PRO A 452 12.80 -26.36 -8.40
N VAL A 453 12.06 -26.11 -7.32
CA VAL A 453 10.61 -26.41 -7.26
C VAL A 453 9.79 -25.23 -6.75
N ILE A 454 8.64 -25.01 -7.39
CA ILE A 454 7.49 -24.34 -6.77
C ILE A 454 6.48 -25.42 -6.39
N VAL A 455 6.06 -25.48 -5.13
CA VAL A 455 4.96 -26.34 -4.68
C VAL A 455 3.74 -25.49 -4.30
N GLU A 456 2.56 -25.94 -4.66
CA GLU A 456 1.31 -25.33 -4.20
C GLU A 456 1.19 -25.37 -2.67
N LYS A 457 0.35 -24.48 -2.13
CA LYS A 457 0.06 -24.46 -0.69
C LYS A 457 -1.16 -25.36 -0.36
N PRO A 458 -1.25 -25.90 0.86
CA PRO A 458 -0.21 -25.91 1.90
C PRO A 458 1.02 -26.70 1.43
N MET A 459 2.19 -26.39 1.98
CA MET A 459 3.46 -26.97 1.51
C MET A 459 3.40 -28.51 1.50
N ALA A 460 2.85 -29.08 2.56
CA ALA A 460 2.55 -30.50 2.72
C ALA A 460 1.37 -30.68 3.69
N ARG A 461 0.97 -31.94 3.97
CA ARG A 461 -0.17 -32.24 4.87
C ARG A 461 0.18 -32.03 6.34
N THR A 462 1.46 -32.21 6.69
CA THR A 462 1.97 -32.11 8.06
C THR A 462 3.29 -31.37 8.09
N PHE A 463 3.63 -30.82 9.25
CA PHE A 463 4.92 -30.19 9.51
C PHE A 463 6.09 -31.18 9.36
N ALA A 464 5.89 -32.45 9.71
CA ALA A 464 6.90 -33.49 9.52
C ALA A 464 7.28 -33.67 8.04
N GLU A 465 6.29 -33.71 7.13
CA GLU A 465 6.53 -33.75 5.69
C GLU A 465 7.26 -32.49 5.21
N CYS A 466 6.93 -31.31 5.74
CA CYS A 466 7.64 -30.07 5.42
C CYS A 466 9.13 -30.16 5.80
N LEU A 467 9.47 -30.75 6.95
CA LEU A 467 10.85 -30.95 7.38
C LEU A 467 11.61 -31.93 6.47
N GLU A 468 10.96 -32.98 5.98
CA GLU A 468 11.55 -33.90 5.00
C GLU A 468 11.90 -33.18 3.69
N MET A 469 10.97 -32.38 3.18
CA MET A 469 11.20 -31.57 1.99
C MET A 469 12.36 -30.58 2.20
N LEU A 470 12.38 -29.85 3.31
CA LEU A 470 13.47 -28.90 3.62
C LEU A 470 14.85 -29.57 3.59
N ARG A 471 15.01 -30.69 4.29
CA ARG A 471 16.27 -31.45 4.32
C ARG A 471 16.68 -31.95 2.94
N ALA A 472 15.73 -32.40 2.12
CA ALA A 472 16.02 -32.89 0.79
C ALA A 472 16.52 -31.78 -0.15
N PHE A 473 15.92 -30.60 -0.11
CA PHE A 473 16.33 -29.46 -0.95
C PHE A 473 17.63 -28.82 -0.46
N GLU A 474 17.83 -28.74 0.85
CA GLU A 474 19.11 -28.33 1.44
C GLU A 474 20.24 -29.24 0.95
N LYS A 475 20.04 -30.57 1.04
CA LYS A 475 21.02 -31.56 0.53
C LYS A 475 21.23 -31.47 -0.98
N ALA A 476 20.18 -31.17 -1.75
CA ALA A 476 20.26 -31.07 -3.20
C ALA A 476 20.96 -29.79 -3.69
N GLY A 477 21.03 -28.75 -2.85
CA GLY A 477 21.64 -27.46 -3.19
C GLY A 477 20.81 -26.65 -4.20
N VAL A 478 19.48 -26.86 -4.24
CA VAL A 478 18.54 -26.12 -5.09
C VAL A 478 17.37 -25.58 -4.28
N PRO A 479 16.76 -24.44 -4.66
CA PRO A 479 15.73 -23.82 -3.86
C PRO A 479 14.36 -24.50 -3.99
N LEU A 480 13.59 -24.45 -2.90
CA LEU A 480 12.18 -24.82 -2.82
C LEU A 480 11.34 -23.59 -2.43
N PHE A 481 10.34 -23.29 -3.25
CA PHE A 481 9.39 -22.21 -3.04
C PHE A 481 7.99 -22.77 -2.83
N VAL A 482 7.18 -22.07 -2.04
CA VAL A 482 5.78 -22.45 -1.79
C VAL A 482 4.86 -21.33 -2.26
N ALA A 483 3.75 -21.68 -2.92
CA ALA A 483 2.85 -20.74 -3.59
C ALA A 483 1.97 -19.89 -2.64
N TYR A 484 2.56 -19.31 -1.59
CA TYR A 484 1.97 -18.22 -0.80
C TYR A 484 2.07 -16.88 -1.53
N TYR A 485 1.62 -16.86 -2.79
CA TYR A 485 1.78 -15.76 -3.76
C TYR A 485 1.28 -14.40 -3.28
N ARG A 486 0.33 -14.36 -2.32
CA ARG A 486 -0.20 -13.11 -1.77
C ARG A 486 0.91 -12.25 -1.16
N ARG A 487 1.95 -12.84 -0.58
CA ARG A 487 3.12 -12.07 -0.10
C ARG A 487 3.73 -11.19 -1.19
N CYS A 488 3.58 -11.55 -2.47
CA CYS A 488 4.14 -10.82 -3.61
C CYS A 488 3.19 -9.75 -4.18
N PHE A 489 2.03 -9.48 -3.57
CA PHE A 489 1.16 -8.38 -4.00
C PHE A 489 1.67 -7.05 -3.46
N ALA A 490 1.58 -6.00 -4.28
CA ALA A 490 1.96 -4.63 -3.92
C ALA A 490 1.31 -4.17 -2.61
N LYS A 491 0.02 -4.48 -2.39
CA LYS A 491 -0.69 -4.23 -1.12
C LYS A 491 0.06 -4.78 0.10
N PHE A 492 0.48 -6.05 0.05
CA PHE A 492 1.10 -6.69 1.21
C PHE A 492 2.59 -6.34 1.36
N GLN A 493 3.28 -6.02 0.26
CA GLN A 493 4.61 -5.42 0.30
C GLN A 493 4.58 -4.03 0.93
N HIS A 494 3.60 -3.20 0.56
CA HIS A 494 3.39 -1.88 1.15
C HIS A 494 3.09 -1.99 2.65
N LEU A 495 2.13 -2.82 3.06
CA LEU A 495 1.82 -3.04 4.48
C LEU A 495 3.04 -3.51 5.28
N ARG A 496 3.88 -4.39 4.72
CA ARG A 496 5.14 -4.81 5.35
C ARG A 496 6.10 -3.63 5.52
N SER A 497 6.24 -2.77 4.50
CA SER A 497 7.13 -1.61 4.58
C SER A 497 6.73 -0.64 5.70
N ILE A 498 5.42 -0.48 5.98
CA ILE A 498 4.91 0.37 7.06
C ILE A 498 5.23 -0.21 8.44
N ILE A 499 5.15 -1.53 8.59
CA ILE A 499 5.55 -2.21 9.84
C ILE A 499 7.07 -2.09 10.04
N VAL A 500 7.85 -2.41 9.01
CA VAL A 500 9.32 -2.43 9.08
C VAL A 500 9.93 -1.04 9.27
N SER A 501 9.33 0.01 8.70
CA SER A 501 9.76 1.40 8.91
C SER A 501 9.51 1.91 10.34
N GLY A 502 8.73 1.18 11.14
CA GLY A 502 8.42 1.55 12.52
C GLY A 502 7.34 2.64 12.65
N ASN A 503 6.63 2.94 11.56
CA ASN A 503 5.58 3.97 11.55
C ASN A 503 4.44 3.67 12.53
N LEU A 504 4.15 2.39 12.79
CA LEU A 504 3.14 1.96 13.76
C LEU A 504 3.65 1.87 15.21
N GLY A 505 4.95 2.04 15.45
CA GLY A 505 5.57 1.71 16.74
C GLY A 505 5.70 0.21 16.97
N ALA A 506 5.91 -0.19 18.23
CA ALA A 506 5.95 -1.61 18.54
C ALA A 506 4.56 -2.20 18.29
N ILE A 507 4.52 -3.33 17.59
CA ILE A 507 3.27 -4.08 17.39
C ILE A 507 2.90 -4.71 18.73
N THR A 508 1.62 -4.65 19.08
CA THR A 508 1.09 -5.13 20.37
C THR A 508 0.04 -6.20 20.19
N ARG A 509 -0.75 -6.13 19.11
CA ARG A 509 -1.83 -7.08 18.87
C ARG A 509 -2.09 -7.34 17.39
N VAL A 510 -2.46 -8.57 17.06
CA VAL A 510 -3.00 -8.93 15.75
C VAL A 510 -4.35 -9.64 15.90
N GLN A 511 -5.30 -9.28 15.05
CA GLN A 511 -6.60 -9.93 14.96
C GLN A 511 -6.83 -10.36 13.53
N LEU A 512 -7.23 -11.62 13.32
CA LEU A 512 -7.56 -12.17 12.02
C LEU A 512 -8.94 -12.79 12.10
N CYS A 513 -9.84 -12.41 11.19
CA CYS A 513 -11.13 -13.03 11.00
C CYS A 513 -11.29 -13.43 9.54
N TYR A 514 -11.56 -14.72 9.31
CA TYR A 514 -12.01 -15.20 8.03
C TYR A 514 -13.24 -16.08 8.19
N ARG A 515 -14.39 -15.53 7.82
CA ARG A 515 -15.67 -16.25 7.74
C ARG A 515 -16.03 -16.46 6.30
N ARG A 516 -16.56 -17.65 6.00
CA ARG A 516 -17.08 -17.97 4.69
C ARG A 516 -18.47 -18.55 4.82
N LYS A 517 -19.36 -18.09 3.95
CA LYS A 517 -20.68 -18.67 3.82
C LYS A 517 -20.58 -20.17 3.54
N ALA A 518 -21.31 -20.97 4.31
CA ALA A 518 -21.38 -22.41 4.12
C ALA A 518 -21.81 -22.74 2.67
N HIS A 519 -21.06 -23.62 2.02
CA HIS A 519 -21.43 -24.13 0.70
C HIS A 519 -21.95 -25.56 0.86
N PRO A 520 -23.15 -25.88 0.34
CA PRO A 520 -23.64 -27.25 0.35
C PRO A 520 -22.66 -28.16 -0.38
N ILE A 521 -22.28 -29.25 0.26
CA ILE A 521 -21.44 -30.29 -0.34
C ILE A 521 -22.30 -31.54 -0.46
N ASP A 522 -22.25 -32.17 -1.63
CA ASP A 522 -22.91 -33.45 -1.88
C ASP A 522 -22.21 -34.56 -1.07
N PRO A 523 -22.90 -35.20 -0.09
CA PRO A 523 -22.32 -36.28 0.69
C PRO A 523 -21.88 -37.50 -0.13
N SER A 524 -22.43 -37.68 -1.33
CA SER A 524 -22.07 -38.77 -2.24
C SER A 524 -20.80 -38.48 -3.06
N ASN A 525 -20.32 -37.24 -3.06
CA ASN A 525 -19.15 -36.80 -3.81
C ASN A 525 -18.36 -35.75 -3.02
N VAL A 526 -17.75 -36.18 -1.92
CA VAL A 526 -16.97 -35.31 -1.03
C VAL A 526 -15.70 -34.80 -1.76
N PRO A 527 -15.53 -33.48 -1.93
CA PRO A 527 -14.32 -32.94 -2.52
C PRO A 527 -13.10 -33.26 -1.68
N TRP A 528 -11.97 -33.50 -2.35
CA TRP A 528 -10.71 -33.89 -1.71
C TRP A 528 -10.24 -32.93 -0.59
N ARG A 529 -10.65 -31.66 -0.64
CA ARG A 529 -10.37 -30.62 0.38
C ARG A 529 -11.00 -30.90 1.75
N PHE A 530 -11.97 -31.82 1.81
CA PHE A 530 -12.65 -32.24 3.03
C PHE A 530 -12.24 -33.66 3.44
N VAL A 531 -11.18 -34.20 2.83
CA VAL A 531 -10.61 -35.53 3.11
C VAL A 531 -9.24 -35.32 3.78
N PRO A 532 -9.13 -35.45 5.11
CA PRO A 532 -7.89 -35.14 5.86
C PRO A 532 -6.65 -35.87 5.35
N GLU A 533 -6.79 -37.11 4.88
CA GLU A 533 -5.68 -37.93 4.37
C GLU A 533 -5.08 -37.34 3.09
N ILE A 534 -5.90 -36.61 2.32
CA ILE A 534 -5.50 -35.92 1.10
C ILE A 534 -5.02 -34.50 1.44
N ALA A 535 -5.88 -33.70 2.08
CA ALA A 535 -5.66 -32.27 2.26
C ALA A 535 -4.80 -31.89 3.48
N GLY A 536 -4.62 -32.82 4.43
CA GLY A 536 -4.02 -32.57 5.74
C GLY A 536 -4.98 -31.93 6.75
N GLY A 537 -6.20 -31.57 6.35
CA GLY A 537 -7.22 -30.91 7.16
C GLY A 537 -8.33 -30.40 6.26
N GLY A 538 -9.16 -29.49 6.74
CA GLY A 538 -10.21 -28.83 5.96
C GLY A 538 -9.78 -27.49 5.37
N LEU A 539 -10.71 -26.55 5.37
CA LEU A 539 -10.50 -25.22 4.80
C LEU A 539 -9.56 -24.35 5.65
N LEU A 540 -9.19 -24.73 6.87
CA LEU A 540 -8.09 -24.09 7.58
C LEU A 540 -6.77 -24.33 6.86
N MET A 541 -6.52 -25.57 6.44
CA MET A 541 -5.31 -25.94 5.70
C MET A 541 -5.31 -25.34 4.29
N ASP A 542 -6.46 -25.40 3.59
CA ASP A 542 -6.58 -24.81 2.25
C ASP A 542 -6.56 -23.27 2.33
N LEU A 543 -7.57 -22.64 2.91
CA LEU A 543 -7.74 -21.18 2.87
C LEU A 543 -7.08 -20.50 4.06
N GLY A 544 -7.32 -20.96 5.28
CA GLY A 544 -6.82 -20.30 6.51
C GLY A 544 -5.31 -20.12 6.53
N SER A 545 -4.57 -21.08 5.96
CA SER A 545 -3.11 -21.04 5.85
C SER A 545 -2.59 -19.81 5.09
N HIS A 546 -3.34 -19.25 4.13
CA HIS A 546 -2.95 -18.00 3.47
C HIS A 546 -2.90 -16.82 4.45
N GLY A 547 -3.93 -16.67 5.28
CA GLY A 547 -4.02 -15.57 6.24
C GLY A 547 -2.93 -15.68 7.30
N LEU A 548 -2.75 -16.88 7.88
CA LEU A 548 -1.70 -17.13 8.87
C LEU A 548 -0.30 -16.88 8.29
N ASN A 549 0.00 -17.45 7.12
CA ASN A 549 1.29 -17.29 6.48
C ASN A 549 1.59 -15.83 6.11
N LEU A 550 0.57 -15.08 5.70
CA LEU A 550 0.69 -13.66 5.38
C LEU A 550 0.96 -12.82 6.62
N VAL A 551 0.25 -13.06 7.73
CA VAL A 551 0.50 -12.34 8.98
C VAL A 551 1.90 -12.65 9.52
N GLN A 552 2.35 -13.92 9.47
CA GLN A 552 3.74 -14.28 9.77
C GLN A 552 4.73 -13.48 8.91
N PHE A 553 4.45 -13.30 7.63
CA PHE A 553 5.28 -12.45 6.77
C PHE A 553 5.27 -10.97 7.15
N LEU A 554 4.12 -10.41 7.52
CA LEU A 554 4.03 -9.00 7.90
C LEU A 554 4.77 -8.71 9.21
N LEU A 555 4.71 -9.64 10.17
CA LEU A 555 5.37 -9.49 11.48
C LEU A 555 6.85 -9.92 11.46
N GLY A 556 7.30 -10.62 10.42
CA GLY A 556 8.68 -11.06 10.26
C GLY A 556 8.99 -12.39 10.96
N ASP A 557 10.28 -12.68 11.10
CA ASP A 557 10.77 -13.93 11.71
C ASP A 557 10.77 -13.82 13.24
N VAL A 558 9.57 -13.84 13.81
CA VAL A 558 9.33 -13.80 15.25
C VAL A 558 8.73 -15.14 15.68
N ALA A 559 9.11 -15.68 16.83
CA ALA A 559 8.58 -16.96 17.30
C ALA A 559 7.07 -16.90 17.55
N TRP A 560 6.32 -17.94 17.17
CA TRP A 560 4.89 -18.08 17.41
C TRP A 560 4.60 -19.25 18.36
N GLN A 561 3.77 -19.01 19.36
CA GLN A 561 3.29 -20.02 20.29
C GLN A 561 1.76 -19.98 20.37
N VAL A 562 1.14 -21.16 20.36
CA VAL A 562 -0.31 -21.32 20.53
C VAL A 562 -0.58 -21.49 22.01
N GLU A 563 -1.23 -20.50 22.63
CA GLU A 563 -1.52 -20.49 24.07
C GLU A 563 -2.83 -21.20 24.39
N ALA A 564 -3.84 -20.96 23.56
CA ALA A 564 -5.15 -21.58 23.69
C ALA A 564 -5.79 -21.75 22.32
N LYS A 565 -6.68 -22.74 22.20
CA LYS A 565 -7.37 -23.05 20.94
C LYS A 565 -8.70 -23.74 21.19
N GLU A 566 -9.64 -23.47 20.30
CA GLU A 566 -10.92 -24.15 20.20
C GLU A 566 -11.12 -24.59 18.74
N VAL A 567 -11.37 -25.88 18.53
CA VAL A 567 -11.61 -26.45 17.21
C VAL A 567 -12.93 -27.21 17.24
N GLU A 568 -13.86 -26.77 16.42
CA GLU A 568 -15.11 -27.48 16.18
C GLU A 568 -15.01 -28.28 14.89
N TRP A 569 -15.30 -29.57 14.98
CA TRP A 569 -15.20 -30.52 13.89
C TRP A 569 -16.55 -30.73 13.21
N GLY A 570 -16.53 -30.95 11.90
CA GLY A 570 -17.71 -31.36 11.16
C GLY A 570 -18.17 -32.78 11.50
N MET A 571 -19.44 -33.06 11.21
CA MET A 571 -20.08 -34.36 11.44
C MET A 571 -20.30 -35.10 10.11
N GLY A 572 -20.49 -36.42 10.19
CA GLY A 572 -20.77 -37.26 9.03
C GLY A 572 -19.54 -37.44 8.13
N PRO A 573 -19.67 -37.36 6.79
CA PRO A 573 -18.55 -37.56 5.88
C PRO A 573 -17.54 -36.40 5.88
N TYR A 574 -17.82 -35.30 6.60
CA TYR A 574 -16.98 -34.11 6.66
C TYR A 574 -16.23 -34.04 7.99
N GLN A 575 -15.27 -34.94 8.20
CA GLN A 575 -14.46 -35.02 9.43
C GLN A 575 -13.28 -34.01 9.43
N VAL A 576 -13.56 -32.76 9.09
CA VAL A 576 -12.60 -31.66 9.09
C VAL A 576 -13.09 -30.50 9.95
N GLU A 577 -12.17 -29.60 10.32
CA GLU A 577 -12.50 -28.42 11.12
C GLU A 577 -13.47 -27.47 10.40
N LYS A 578 -14.50 -27.03 11.13
CA LYS A 578 -15.50 -26.06 10.68
C LYS A 578 -15.24 -24.67 11.23
N ARG A 579 -15.00 -24.59 12.54
CA ARG A 579 -14.71 -23.34 13.25
C ARG A 579 -13.47 -23.50 14.09
N VAL A 580 -12.59 -22.53 14.01
CA VAL A 580 -11.28 -22.55 14.67
C VAL A 580 -11.03 -21.19 15.30
N ARG A 581 -10.80 -21.18 16.62
CA ARG A 581 -10.26 -20.03 17.35
C ARG A 581 -8.90 -20.41 17.89
N ALA A 582 -7.92 -19.53 17.73
CA ALA A 582 -6.61 -19.68 18.33
C ALA A 582 -6.15 -18.36 18.93
N PHE A 583 -5.65 -18.45 20.17
CA PHE A 583 -4.92 -17.37 20.83
C PHE A 583 -3.45 -17.70 20.79
N VAL A 584 -2.66 -16.76 20.27
CA VAL A 584 -1.22 -16.95 20.07
C VAL A 584 -0.43 -15.85 20.75
N SER A 585 0.75 -16.20 21.25
CA SER A 585 1.81 -15.24 21.58
C SER A 585 2.82 -15.21 20.44
N ILE A 586 3.24 -14.00 20.06
CA ILE A 586 4.18 -13.77 18.97
C ILE A 586 5.34 -12.95 19.52
N GLY A 587 6.48 -13.60 19.65
CA GLY A 587 7.62 -13.08 20.41
C GLY A 587 7.23 -12.82 21.86
N GLU A 588 7.85 -11.81 22.47
CA GLU A 588 7.60 -11.49 23.89
C GLU A 588 6.44 -10.52 24.12
N ARG A 589 5.88 -9.89 23.06
CA ARG A 589 5.05 -8.69 23.22
C ARG A 589 3.75 -8.65 22.43
N ILE A 590 3.59 -9.49 21.41
CA ILE A 590 2.43 -9.41 20.52
C ILE A 590 1.43 -10.51 20.89
N ALA A 591 0.21 -10.11 21.22
CA ALA A 591 -0.92 -11.04 21.38
C ALA A 591 -1.66 -11.22 20.05
N GLY A 592 -2.04 -12.44 19.70
CA GLY A 592 -2.79 -12.73 18.48
C GLY A 592 -4.12 -13.43 18.76
N GLU A 593 -5.17 -12.97 18.10
CA GLU A 593 -6.50 -13.58 18.09
C GLU A 593 -6.84 -13.99 16.65
N LEU A 594 -6.90 -15.29 16.39
CA LEU A 594 -7.11 -15.82 15.04
C LEU A 594 -8.42 -16.59 15.01
N PHE A 595 -9.31 -16.21 14.10
CA PHE A 595 -10.62 -16.82 13.95
C PHE A 595 -10.92 -17.20 12.50
N TRP A 596 -11.27 -18.47 12.31
CA TRP A 596 -11.75 -19.01 11.04
C TRP A 596 -13.12 -19.67 11.24
N ASP A 597 -14.07 -19.34 10.38
CA ASP A 597 -15.42 -19.90 10.37
C ASP A 597 -15.82 -20.29 8.94
N PHE A 598 -15.87 -21.60 8.67
CA PHE A 598 -16.20 -22.14 7.36
C PHE A 598 -17.65 -22.62 7.23
N ASP A 599 -18.45 -22.39 8.27
CA ASP A 599 -19.87 -22.78 8.34
C ASP A 599 -20.75 -21.56 8.69
N ALA A 600 -20.32 -20.37 8.29
CA ALA A 600 -21.00 -19.11 8.60
C ALA A 600 -22.19 -18.85 7.66
N ASP A 601 -23.06 -17.92 8.05
CA ASP A 601 -24.19 -17.42 7.23
C ASP A 601 -23.77 -16.33 6.24
N ARG A 602 -22.62 -15.71 6.48
CA ARG A 602 -22.04 -14.61 5.70
C ARG A 602 -20.53 -14.78 5.49
N THR A 603 -19.99 -13.96 4.60
CA THR A 603 -18.55 -13.85 4.37
C THR A 603 -18.01 -12.64 5.12
N GLU A 604 -16.88 -12.79 5.81
CA GLU A 604 -16.09 -11.71 6.40
C GLU A 604 -14.61 -12.02 6.19
N ASP A 605 -13.82 -11.02 5.82
CA ASP A 605 -12.38 -11.18 5.62
C ASP A 605 -11.67 -9.89 6.01
N TRP A 606 -11.08 -9.90 7.20
CA TRP A 606 -10.33 -8.77 7.71
C TRP A 606 -9.21 -9.22 8.66
N VAL A 607 -8.15 -8.43 8.65
CA VAL A 607 -7.02 -8.51 9.57
C VAL A 607 -6.77 -7.11 10.09
N ILE A 608 -6.60 -6.99 11.41
CA ILE A 608 -6.21 -5.75 12.06
C ILE A 608 -4.89 -5.98 12.79
N ILE A 609 -3.88 -5.15 12.50
CA ILE A 609 -2.60 -5.14 13.21
C ILE A 609 -2.51 -3.83 13.99
N HIS A 610 -2.39 -3.93 15.31
CA HIS A 610 -2.29 -2.80 16.23
C HIS A 610 -0.84 -2.56 16.62
N GLY A 611 -0.39 -1.32 16.49
CA GLY A 611 0.86 -0.84 17.06
C GLY A 611 0.61 0.31 18.04
N GLU A 612 1.64 0.68 18.82
CA GLU A 612 1.56 1.78 19.79
C GLU A 612 1.17 3.13 19.18
N ARG A 613 1.44 3.34 17.89
CA ARG A 613 1.28 4.62 17.18
C ARG A 613 0.35 4.55 15.97
N GLY A 614 -0.30 3.42 15.74
CA GLY A 614 -1.20 3.27 14.60
C GLY A 614 -1.77 1.86 14.46
N GLU A 615 -2.56 1.67 13.41
CA GLU A 615 -3.13 0.37 13.05
C GLU A 615 -3.14 0.18 11.52
N LEU A 616 -3.21 -1.09 11.11
CA LEU A 616 -3.48 -1.50 9.73
C LEU A 616 -4.76 -2.32 9.70
N GLU A 617 -5.61 -2.08 8.72
CA GLU A 617 -6.81 -2.88 8.46
C GLU A 617 -6.85 -3.33 7.00
N PHE A 618 -6.98 -4.64 6.75
CA PHE A 618 -6.99 -5.17 5.39
C PHE A 618 -7.64 -6.55 5.28
N SER A 619 -8.20 -6.84 4.11
CA SER A 619 -8.64 -8.20 3.74
C SER A 619 -7.51 -9.05 3.13
N VAL A 620 -7.52 -10.36 3.39
CA VAL A 620 -6.54 -11.32 2.84
C VAL A 620 -6.88 -11.69 1.40
N PHE A 621 -8.16 -11.99 1.13
CA PHE A 621 -8.70 -12.52 -0.11
C PHE A 621 -9.42 -11.49 -0.95
N GLU A 622 -10.21 -10.62 -0.33
CA GLU A 622 -11.04 -9.65 -1.04
C GLU A 622 -10.21 -8.61 -1.79
N GLU A 623 -10.68 -8.25 -2.98
CA GLU A 623 -10.23 -7.06 -3.72
C GLU A 623 -10.87 -5.82 -3.09
N ALA A 624 -10.47 -5.54 -1.86
CA ALA A 624 -10.97 -4.43 -1.07
C ALA A 624 -9.83 -3.45 -0.75
N PRO A 625 -10.15 -2.14 -0.62
CA PRO A 625 -9.23 -1.16 -0.08
C PRO A 625 -8.66 -1.60 1.27
N TYR A 626 -7.49 -1.08 1.61
CA TYR A 626 -6.90 -1.28 2.93
C TYR A 626 -6.60 0.07 3.58
N THR A 627 -6.63 0.08 4.90
CA THR A 627 -6.51 1.28 5.70
C THR A 627 -5.20 1.26 6.47
N ILE A 628 -4.52 2.40 6.48
CA ILE A 628 -3.38 2.68 7.34
C ILE A 628 -3.78 3.86 8.21
N THR A 629 -3.79 3.67 9.53
CA THR A 629 -4.03 4.79 10.45
C THR A 629 -2.77 5.02 11.27
N THR A 630 -2.21 6.22 11.20
CA THR A 630 -1.09 6.62 12.06
C THR A 630 -1.41 7.89 12.82
N ARG A 631 -0.75 8.13 13.96
CA ARG A 631 -0.90 9.41 14.69
C ARG A 631 -0.51 10.63 13.85
N THR A 632 0.43 10.47 12.92
CA THR A 632 0.99 11.57 12.11
C THR A 632 0.15 11.88 10.88
N SER A 633 -0.42 10.87 10.24
CA SER A 633 -1.12 11.04 8.96
C SER A 633 -2.63 10.82 9.02
N GLY A 634 -3.16 10.43 10.20
CA GLY A 634 -4.57 10.09 10.33
C GLY A 634 -4.90 8.79 9.60
N ARG A 635 -6.15 8.66 9.16
CA ARG A 635 -6.66 7.46 8.46
C ARG A 635 -6.53 7.62 6.95
N GLU A 636 -5.68 6.79 6.35
CA GLU A 636 -5.47 6.71 4.90
C GLU A 636 -6.12 5.44 4.33
N VAL A 637 -6.80 5.56 3.19
CA VAL A 637 -7.44 4.43 2.51
C VAL A 637 -6.78 4.25 1.13
N HIS A 638 -6.21 3.08 0.91
CA HIS A 638 -5.50 2.77 -0.34
C HIS A 638 -6.31 1.78 -1.17
N PRO A 639 -6.56 2.08 -2.46
CA PRO A 639 -7.21 1.14 -3.35
C PRO A 639 -6.31 -0.08 -3.59
N PHE A 640 -6.93 -1.22 -3.87
CA PHE A 640 -6.22 -2.42 -4.27
C PHE A 640 -6.97 -3.11 -5.40
N ARG A 641 -6.20 -3.57 -6.38
CA ARG A 641 -6.69 -4.41 -7.47
C ARG A 641 -5.80 -5.64 -7.57
N ALA A 642 -6.40 -6.83 -7.58
CA ALA A 642 -5.64 -8.04 -7.73
C ALA A 642 -5.14 -8.18 -9.18
N PRO A 643 -3.94 -8.75 -9.41
CA PRO A 643 -3.52 -9.13 -10.75
C PRO A 643 -4.49 -10.15 -11.36
N GLU A 644 -4.73 -10.04 -12.67
CA GLU A 644 -5.55 -11.01 -13.43
C GLU A 644 -5.09 -12.46 -13.18
N HIS A 645 -3.79 -12.69 -13.27
CA HIS A 645 -3.15 -13.94 -12.86
C HIS A 645 -2.49 -13.76 -11.51
N VAL A 646 -3.22 -14.13 -10.46
CA VAL A 646 -2.81 -13.91 -9.06
C VAL A 646 -1.45 -14.50 -8.69
N GLN A 647 -0.93 -15.51 -9.40
CA GLN A 647 0.42 -16.03 -9.13
C GLN A 647 1.52 -15.42 -9.98
N LEU A 648 1.20 -14.63 -11.02
CA LEU A 648 2.21 -14.07 -11.93
C LEU A 648 3.30 -13.25 -11.21
N PRO A 649 2.98 -12.35 -10.24
CA PRO A 649 4.04 -11.64 -9.53
C PRO A 649 5.00 -12.58 -8.79
N PHE A 650 4.46 -13.59 -8.11
CA PHE A 650 5.26 -14.59 -7.41
C PHE A 650 6.12 -15.42 -8.37
N ILE A 651 5.55 -15.92 -9.47
CA ILE A 651 6.28 -16.68 -10.50
C ILE A 651 7.40 -15.81 -11.08
N GLN A 652 7.14 -14.53 -11.36
CA GLN A 652 8.17 -13.62 -11.85
C GLN A 652 9.32 -13.45 -10.87
N MET A 653 9.04 -13.29 -9.56
CA MET A 653 10.08 -13.19 -8.55
C MET A 653 10.91 -14.48 -8.45
N VAL A 654 10.29 -15.66 -8.56
CA VAL A 654 11.00 -16.94 -8.60
C VAL A 654 11.86 -17.05 -9.85
N VAL A 655 11.36 -16.66 -11.03
CA VAL A 655 12.16 -16.66 -12.26
C VAL A 655 13.35 -15.72 -12.12
N ASN A 656 13.16 -14.52 -11.57
CA ASN A 656 14.25 -13.59 -11.31
C ASN A 656 15.28 -14.18 -10.34
N HIS A 657 14.85 -14.91 -9.31
CA HIS A 657 15.75 -15.61 -8.41
C HIS A 657 16.57 -16.69 -9.13
N LEU A 658 15.92 -17.53 -9.93
CA LEU A 658 16.60 -18.61 -10.63
C LEU A 658 17.57 -18.09 -11.70
N CYS A 659 17.29 -16.94 -12.29
CA CYS A 659 18.15 -16.33 -13.31
C CYS A 659 19.26 -15.45 -12.70
N TYR A 660 18.97 -14.71 -11.62
CA TYR A 660 19.77 -13.59 -11.15
C TYR A 660 20.03 -13.58 -9.63
N GLY A 661 19.44 -14.52 -8.88
CA GLY A 661 19.65 -14.66 -7.43
C GLY A 661 18.90 -13.64 -6.56
N THR A 662 17.89 -12.94 -7.08
CA THR A 662 17.07 -11.97 -6.33
C THR A 662 16.30 -12.63 -5.17
N ALA A 663 15.97 -11.89 -4.11
CA ALA A 663 15.18 -12.43 -3.00
C ALA A 663 13.74 -12.79 -3.41
N VAL A 664 13.16 -13.81 -2.75
CA VAL A 664 11.75 -14.20 -2.91
C VAL A 664 11.14 -14.39 -1.52
N PRO A 665 10.02 -13.73 -1.18
CA PRO A 665 9.45 -13.76 0.17
C PRO A 665 8.68 -15.05 0.51
N CYS A 666 8.79 -16.11 -0.30
CA CYS A 666 7.95 -17.32 -0.23
C CYS A 666 8.81 -18.60 -0.25
N ASP A 667 9.82 -18.66 0.60
CA ASP A 667 10.65 -19.87 0.76
C ASP A 667 9.92 -21.00 1.51
N ALA A 668 10.47 -22.19 1.40
CA ALA A 668 9.98 -23.38 2.09
C ALA A 668 10.02 -23.26 3.63
N SER A 669 11.01 -22.57 4.19
CA SER A 669 11.18 -22.48 5.64
C SER A 669 10.01 -21.72 6.28
N SER A 670 9.62 -20.60 5.69
CA SER A 670 8.49 -19.80 6.15
C SER A 670 7.15 -20.51 5.97
N ALA A 671 7.00 -21.33 4.92
CA ALA A 671 5.83 -22.19 4.75
C ALA A 671 5.78 -23.33 5.78
N ALA A 672 6.92 -23.95 6.09
CA ALA A 672 7.02 -24.96 7.13
C ALA A 672 6.65 -24.37 8.51
N ALA A 673 7.07 -23.14 8.81
CA ALA A 673 6.67 -22.43 10.02
C ALA A 673 5.15 -22.19 10.10
N THR A 674 4.48 -21.94 8.96
CA THR A 674 3.01 -21.91 8.91
C THR A 674 2.41 -23.28 9.23
N ASN A 675 2.89 -24.34 8.58
CA ASN A 675 2.43 -25.71 8.83
C ASN A 675 2.63 -26.13 10.30
N LEU A 676 3.73 -25.73 10.94
CA LEU A 676 3.98 -25.95 12.37
C LEU A 676 2.85 -25.40 13.25
N ILE A 677 2.45 -24.15 13.00
CA ILE A 677 1.40 -23.50 13.79
C ILE A 677 0.05 -24.10 13.48
N LEU A 678 -0.25 -24.44 12.22
CA LEU A 678 -1.49 -25.14 11.85
C LEU A 678 -1.59 -26.50 12.54
N ASP A 679 -0.52 -27.29 12.57
CA ASP A 679 -0.52 -28.59 13.22
C ASP A 679 -0.65 -28.47 14.75
N LYS A 680 -0.02 -27.45 15.37
CA LYS A 680 -0.25 -27.10 16.78
C LYS A 680 -1.72 -26.74 17.05
N ILE A 681 -2.34 -25.93 16.18
CA ILE A 681 -3.77 -25.58 16.29
C ILE A 681 -4.64 -26.83 16.13
N LEU A 682 -4.35 -27.70 15.16
CA LEU A 682 -5.13 -28.92 14.92
C LEU A 682 -4.84 -30.04 15.93
N GLY A 683 -3.79 -29.90 16.76
CA GLY A 683 -3.46 -30.88 17.81
C GLY A 683 -2.76 -32.13 17.27
N LYS A 684 -1.96 -31.98 16.22
CA LYS A 684 -1.21 -33.07 15.59
C LYS A 684 0.24 -33.19 16.09
N LEU A 685 0.68 -32.30 16.98
CA LEU A 685 2.03 -32.22 17.52
C LEU A 685 2.04 -32.33 19.04
#